data_AF-A0A673XRD7-F1
#
_entry.id   AF-A0A673XRD7-F1
#
_cell.length_a   1.000
_cell.length_b   1.000
_cell.length_c   1.000
_cell.angle_alpha   90.00
_cell.angle_beta   90.00
_cell.angle_gamma   90.00
#
_symmetry.space_group_name_H-M   'P 1'
#
loop_
_entity.id
_entity.type
_entity.pdbx_description
1 polymer ?
#
loop_
_entity_poly.entity_id
_entity_poly.type
_entity_poly.pdbx_seq_one_letter_code
_entity_poly.pdbx_strand_id
1 'polypeptide(L)'
;MFFCAGWVDAVWDFEFTETEPLDAAIVIKNGSKEFKTLYSLLLPYMTDTESVWTVFGDNGVSVKSLVAVLSYFILGGKSKTASVQQRISALQASSLYLLLLGIPGSVVNKMFHQILFDTCLNTVSNCWPQSLVKKRKKDTLKSSQADGKRSKPHRKDNDEMEVDEDEEQEEEVHLSPQDLLKIREGVVLLVKSLLRLLLKFPLKDEPQSADNCVQVLLDSASIYRDIDDMRTMPELAYYGLWLLCSSNHGDEKVSLRRVFHRVLYVILMMSKGESGKPSLMMATQAVLAARDQAIGFVSHVVDELKEPALPFLRILLQHISFRMVDKTDYRTHGAQAVAKLLAKMPCGDYASFIKWLFDYSRQAKVAYRMFALDVSMALLEQPEREANENLDAELVSFLSHRFLVHNMVFGRRSDASPTVRGHALTCLAQCLDLPSMNATRSIKELFPTSESLSHTYIYICMYVHMHKAPNTSSKDTMALLKHRVSDPKTNVRKCALQAMMGLLKHNVIMLSEENLAVLSERTRDPALSVKKKALQCLMDLLAAHPENSLVQKAWLRGVVPAVVDAESSVQEKALECLEQTILSQVKSHGSYSYRDAQQTLTWDLLGLLCDNCQDLGRYFSRAFTVWSKQNKFTAAFINNLISHTEAEHATGAWLLLSKVASSCPRLDYGKILDAWDDLVRSKNVTVTTSCHILCVIGDIGEHLNEDTKSRIVGECPSSNQKLNYALQTFLNQHCGELVSLCEAYLSKSLIDRSFEYYCKASINWIFCHLYTLGVASLHCPSKVGKRIVLLVQSVLTSSVEQQSEELAGSQPLSQFKASSMPSSVRAHAVITLGKLCLQHEELTRKYLPAFARELELCSELAVRSNVVVVMCDLCVRYTNMVDRYVPNVSACLRDKEPLIRKQTLTMLTNLLQEEYVKWKGSLFFRFIAVLVDSDPTIASLCEYCLVHLLLKKNPVMFSQHFIECIFHFNSYEKHKTYNNFPQTKAKFSLKGAQNKERRFTIYRFLLVHFTDAQRFNITIKISQNILACFVDGELPLDGDGAAVLAETFGILSLKEIKLSALSGAAGAGGDEPQEDEQMAMAKAVMQVAQKKVVSQVQKKVFIESMIPIIINLKSMLEQKRSPVLKDLMGYLQLTMQDYRSEVKEFFAADEQLAVELEYNLKMYEKEKEQEMEAQMAHCSLGGDAASGGTPVSTRPSNGGRSSRRPQPPRPAHPKTCPVRQVQLLAAYKHNAFVPTY
;
A
#
# COMPACT_ATOMS: atom_id res chain seq x y z
N MET A 1 74.94 16.97 22.76
CA MET A 1 73.88 18.00 22.68
C MET A 1 74.16 19.03 23.76
N PHE A 2 74.77 20.17 23.43
CA PHE A 2 75.00 21.25 24.39
C PHE A 2 74.07 22.41 24.05
N PHE A 3 72.94 22.49 24.75
CA PHE A 3 71.97 23.56 24.66
C PHE A 3 72.11 24.47 25.88
N CYS A 4 71.70 25.74 25.77
CA CYS A 4 71.68 26.65 26.91
C CYS A 4 70.76 26.08 28.01
N ALA A 5 71.26 25.98 29.25
CA ALA A 5 70.50 25.43 30.37
C ALA A 5 69.18 26.18 30.59
N GLY A 6 69.19 27.52 30.45
CA GLY A 6 68.00 28.36 30.61
C GLY A 6 66.87 28.03 29.62
N TRP A 7 67.18 27.72 28.35
CA TRP A 7 66.16 27.30 27.37
C TRP A 7 65.61 25.91 27.71
N VAL A 8 66.46 25.00 28.19
CA VAL A 8 66.00 23.68 28.62
C VAL A 8 65.06 23.82 29.82
N ASP A 9 65.44 24.55 30.87
CA ASP A 9 64.60 24.72 32.05
C ASP A 9 63.29 25.48 31.72
N ALA A 10 63.30 26.51 30.86
CA ALA A 10 62.09 27.18 30.40
C ALA A 10 61.09 26.23 29.69
N VAL A 11 61.56 25.34 28.80
CA VAL A 11 60.71 24.34 28.14
C VAL A 11 60.08 23.36 29.13
N TRP A 12 60.74 23.07 30.25
CA TRP A 12 60.17 22.27 31.35
C TRP A 12 59.18 23.08 32.21
N ASP A 13 59.43 24.37 32.44
CA ASP A 13 58.53 25.26 33.19
C ASP A 13 57.20 25.54 32.43
N PHE A 14 57.22 25.54 31.09
CA PHE A 14 56.02 25.63 30.25
C PHE A 14 55.25 24.30 30.08
N GLU A 15 55.60 23.25 30.83
CA GLU A 15 54.97 21.91 30.80
C GLU A 15 54.86 21.29 29.38
N PHE A 16 55.72 21.71 28.45
CA PHE A 16 55.70 21.35 27.02
C PHE A 16 54.41 21.73 26.27
N THR A 17 53.71 22.79 26.68
CA THR A 17 52.49 23.27 26.00
C THR A 17 52.77 24.20 24.81
N GLU A 18 53.87 24.94 24.87
CA GLU A 18 54.29 26.00 23.94
C GLU A 18 55.75 25.80 23.45
N THR A 19 56.11 26.43 22.34
CA THR A 19 57.48 26.41 21.78
C THR A 19 58.15 27.76 21.95
N GLU A 20 59.12 27.86 22.86
CA GLU A 20 60.08 28.96 22.80
C GLU A 20 60.98 28.81 21.55
N PRO A 21 61.20 29.89 20.77
CA PRO A 21 62.11 29.87 19.64
C PRO A 21 63.55 29.64 20.13
N LEU A 22 64.24 28.69 19.50
CA LEU A 22 65.66 28.47 19.74
C LEU A 22 66.48 29.70 19.34
N ASP A 23 67.46 30.02 20.18
CA ASP A 23 68.38 31.15 19.97
C ASP A 23 69.11 31.02 18.62
N ALA A 24 69.25 32.13 17.90
CA ALA A 24 69.58 32.16 16.46
C ALA A 24 70.96 31.56 16.12
N ALA A 25 71.82 31.36 17.12
CA ALA A 25 73.10 30.67 16.99
C ALA A 25 72.99 29.14 16.83
N ILE A 26 71.84 28.53 17.14
CA ILE A 26 71.66 27.06 17.17
C ILE A 26 70.90 26.57 15.92
N VAL A 27 71.62 26.35 14.83
CA VAL A 27 71.05 25.79 13.59
C VAL A 27 70.82 24.29 13.71
N ILE A 28 69.64 23.87 14.19
CA ILE A 28 69.23 22.46 14.11
C ILE A 28 68.76 22.15 12.68
N LYS A 29 69.59 21.43 11.90
CA LYS A 29 69.20 20.92 10.59
C LYS A 29 68.06 19.91 10.74
N ASN A 30 67.10 19.94 9.79
CA ASN A 30 65.91 19.08 9.69
C ASN A 30 66.13 17.62 10.16
N GLY A 31 65.86 17.34 11.44
CA GLY A 31 66.31 16.13 12.15
C GLY A 31 65.70 14.79 11.71
N SER A 32 65.01 14.73 10.58
CA SER A 32 64.24 13.55 10.15
C SER A 32 65.12 12.34 9.81
N LYS A 33 66.31 12.54 9.26
CA LYS A 33 67.25 11.43 9.01
C LYS A 33 67.89 10.97 10.31
N GLU A 34 68.25 11.93 11.13
CA GLU A 34 68.93 11.80 12.41
C GLU A 34 68.04 11.05 13.42
N PHE A 35 66.75 11.38 13.51
CA PHE A 35 65.77 10.65 14.32
C PHE A 35 65.55 9.23 13.82
N LYS A 36 65.48 8.98 12.50
CA LYS A 36 65.38 7.60 11.96
C LYS A 36 66.61 6.77 12.31
N THR A 37 67.82 7.31 12.16
CA THR A 37 69.07 6.63 12.53
C THR A 37 69.11 6.36 14.03
N LEU A 38 68.84 7.36 14.87
CA LEU A 38 68.85 7.24 16.32
C LEU A 38 67.80 6.24 16.81
N TYR A 39 66.59 6.24 16.23
CA TYR A 39 65.57 5.23 16.50
C TYR A 39 66.08 3.81 16.21
N SER A 40 66.73 3.60 15.06
CA SER A 40 67.25 2.27 14.69
C SER A 40 68.38 1.78 15.60
N LEU A 41 69.21 2.69 16.13
CA LEU A 41 70.29 2.38 17.08
C LEU A 41 69.79 2.12 18.50
N LEU A 42 68.68 2.76 18.90
CA LEU A 42 68.09 2.61 20.23
C LEU A 42 67.11 1.43 20.35
N LEU A 43 66.59 0.92 19.23
CA LEU A 43 65.60 -0.17 19.22
C LEU A 43 66.08 -1.46 19.94
N PRO A 44 67.34 -1.93 19.83
CA PRO A 44 67.82 -3.12 20.55
C PRO A 44 67.80 -2.96 22.08
N TYR A 45 68.06 -1.75 22.59
CA TYR A 45 68.05 -1.44 24.03
C TYR A 45 66.64 -1.52 24.66
N MET A 46 65.58 -1.72 23.89
CA MET A 46 64.30 -2.14 24.48
C MET A 46 64.38 -3.55 25.08
N THR A 47 65.22 -4.43 24.53
CA THR A 47 65.31 -5.86 24.89
C THR A 47 66.59 -6.26 25.60
N ASP A 48 67.69 -5.52 25.40
CA ASP A 48 68.96 -5.80 26.06
C ASP A 48 68.97 -5.42 27.56
N THR A 49 69.86 -6.06 28.31
CA THR A 49 70.10 -5.78 29.73
C THR A 49 71.07 -4.61 29.97
N GLU A 50 71.69 -4.07 28.91
CA GLU A 50 72.61 -2.94 29.02
C GLU A 50 71.84 -1.60 29.10
N SER A 51 72.22 -0.76 30.06
CA SER A 51 71.55 0.51 30.33
C SER A 51 72.02 1.60 29.37
N VAL A 52 71.23 1.91 28.34
CA VAL A 52 71.53 3.03 27.43
C VAL A 52 71.69 4.37 28.16
N TRP A 53 71.12 4.50 29.36
CA TRP A 53 71.22 5.69 30.21
C TRP A 53 72.65 5.93 30.73
N THR A 54 73.46 4.88 30.93
CA THR A 54 74.89 5.07 31.25
C THR A 54 75.63 5.60 30.04
N VAL A 55 75.36 5.06 28.84
CA VAL A 55 75.94 5.57 27.58
C VAL A 55 75.59 7.05 27.36
N PHE A 56 74.37 7.49 27.68
CA PHE A 56 74.01 8.91 27.65
C PHE A 56 74.75 9.73 28.71
N GLY A 57 74.86 9.23 29.94
CA GLY A 57 75.62 9.89 31.02
C GLY A 57 77.11 10.06 30.69
N ASP A 58 77.77 8.99 30.25
CA ASP A 58 79.19 8.93 29.90
C ASP A 58 79.53 9.85 28.72
N ASN A 59 78.58 10.10 27.82
CA ASN A 59 78.71 11.03 26.69
C ASN A 59 78.16 12.45 26.99
N GLY A 60 77.83 12.75 28.25
CA GLY A 60 77.37 14.09 28.67
C GLY A 60 76.00 14.52 28.11
N VAL A 61 75.15 13.57 27.71
CA VAL A 61 73.81 13.83 27.19
C VAL A 61 72.81 13.86 28.33
N SER A 62 72.40 15.05 28.75
CA SER A 62 71.38 15.21 29.79
C SER A 62 70.00 14.76 29.29
N VAL A 63 69.31 13.98 30.12
CA VAL A 63 67.95 13.49 29.86
C VAL A 63 66.96 14.65 29.70
N LYS A 64 67.05 15.66 30.57
CA LYS A 64 66.24 16.90 30.47
C LYS A 64 66.39 17.59 29.11
N SER A 65 67.63 17.73 28.63
CA SER A 65 67.93 18.37 27.35
C SER A 65 67.42 17.54 26.17
N LEU A 66 67.50 16.22 26.24
CA LEU A 66 66.97 15.33 25.20
C LEU A 66 65.44 15.45 25.07
N VAL A 67 64.70 15.46 26.18
CA VAL A 67 63.24 15.62 26.17
C VAL A 67 62.83 17.00 25.65
N ALA A 68 63.50 18.07 26.08
CA ALA A 68 63.22 19.43 25.60
C ALA A 68 63.46 19.59 24.08
N VAL A 69 64.50 18.94 23.54
CA VAL A 69 64.74 18.93 22.08
C VAL A 69 63.65 18.15 21.34
N LEU A 70 63.22 16.99 21.87
CA LEU A 70 62.14 16.22 21.25
C LEU A 70 60.81 16.99 21.27
N SER A 71 60.45 17.62 22.39
CA SER A 71 59.20 18.39 22.53
C SER A 71 59.11 19.54 21.52
N TYR A 72 60.21 20.26 21.27
CA TYR A 72 60.28 21.31 20.25
C TYR A 72 59.87 20.79 18.85
N PHE A 73 60.40 19.63 18.44
CA PHE A 73 60.03 19.02 17.15
C PHE A 73 58.61 18.44 17.13
N ILE A 74 58.14 17.90 18.25
CA ILE A 74 56.77 17.37 18.40
C ILE A 74 55.74 18.50 18.25
N LEU A 75 55.93 19.60 18.98
CA LEU A 75 55.06 20.78 18.94
C LEU A 75 55.12 21.51 17.60
N GLY A 76 56.27 21.49 16.91
CA GLY A 76 56.39 22.02 15.53
C GLY A 76 55.46 21.37 14.50
N GLY A 77 54.87 20.19 14.79
CA GLY A 77 53.83 19.55 13.99
C GLY A 77 52.39 19.88 14.38
N LYS A 78 52.17 20.70 15.43
CA LYS A 78 50.84 21.07 15.97
C LYS A 78 50.15 22.16 15.13
N SER A 79 50.91 23.01 14.44
CA SER A 79 50.35 24.07 13.59
C SER A 79 49.66 23.52 12.33
N LYS A 80 48.51 24.08 11.96
CA LYS A 80 47.84 23.78 10.68
C LYS A 80 48.73 24.13 9.48
N THR A 81 49.50 25.21 9.56
CA THR A 81 50.43 25.68 8.52
C THR A 81 51.77 24.91 8.50
N ALA A 82 51.96 23.91 9.38
CA ALA A 82 53.20 23.14 9.45
C ALA A 82 53.54 22.48 8.11
N SER A 83 54.77 22.71 7.64
CA SER A 83 55.31 22.13 6.41
C SER A 83 55.37 20.60 6.48
N VAL A 84 55.43 19.95 5.31
CA VAL A 84 55.63 18.50 5.18
C VAL A 84 56.81 18.01 6.03
N GLN A 85 57.92 18.76 6.03
CA GLN A 85 59.13 18.39 6.76
C GLN A 85 58.96 18.53 8.28
N GLN A 86 58.24 19.54 8.76
CA GLN A 86 57.88 19.67 10.18
C GLN A 86 56.95 18.54 10.62
N ARG A 87 55.89 18.24 9.85
CA ARG A 87 54.97 17.11 10.11
C ARG A 87 55.70 15.76 10.21
N ILE A 88 56.60 15.48 9.28
CA ILE A 88 57.42 14.24 9.30
C ILE A 88 58.36 14.22 10.51
N SER A 89 59.00 15.34 10.84
CA SER A 89 59.94 15.43 11.97
C SER A 89 59.21 15.29 13.31
N ALA A 90 58.01 15.85 13.44
CA ALA A 90 57.14 15.71 14.62
C ALA A 90 56.71 14.26 14.87
N LEU A 91 56.27 13.55 13.82
CA LEU A 91 55.90 12.13 13.91
C LEU A 91 57.11 11.25 14.32
N GLN A 92 58.31 11.56 13.83
CA GLN A 92 59.53 10.82 14.16
C GLN A 92 60.09 11.15 15.55
N ALA A 93 60.05 12.42 15.96
CA ALA A 93 60.38 12.83 17.32
C ALA A 93 59.40 12.22 18.34
N SER A 94 58.11 12.18 18.03
CA SER A 94 57.09 11.47 18.82
C SER A 94 57.41 9.97 18.91
N SER A 95 57.74 9.33 17.78
CA SER A 95 58.11 7.90 17.73
C SER A 95 59.31 7.61 18.63
N LEU A 96 60.33 8.47 18.58
CA LEU A 96 61.57 8.37 19.35
C LEU A 96 61.34 8.63 20.86
N TYR A 97 60.47 9.57 21.22
CA TYR A 97 60.06 9.78 22.61
C TYR A 97 59.34 8.54 23.18
N LEU A 98 58.36 7.98 22.44
CA LEU A 98 57.68 6.74 22.83
C LEU A 98 58.65 5.54 22.94
N LEU A 99 59.64 5.45 22.05
CA LEU A 99 60.69 4.43 22.12
C LEU A 99 61.49 4.54 23.43
N LEU A 100 61.99 5.74 23.74
CA LEU A 100 62.80 6.01 24.94
C LEU A 100 62.03 5.76 26.24
N LEU A 101 60.72 6.03 26.28
CA LEU A 101 59.87 5.70 27.43
C LEU A 101 59.81 4.18 27.69
N GLY A 102 59.89 3.36 26.64
CA GLY A 102 59.82 1.91 26.71
C GLY A 102 61.15 1.21 27.04
N ILE A 103 62.26 1.95 27.17
CA ILE A 103 63.56 1.41 27.58
C ILE A 103 63.61 1.30 29.12
N PRO A 104 64.04 0.15 29.69
CA PRO A 104 64.14 -0.03 31.14
C PRO A 104 64.96 1.08 31.80
N GLY A 105 64.42 1.69 32.87
CA GLY A 105 65.05 2.82 33.57
C GLY A 105 64.53 4.22 33.21
N SER A 106 63.64 4.34 32.22
CA SER A 106 62.99 5.62 31.84
C SER A 106 62.28 6.32 33.00
N VAL A 107 61.58 5.56 33.85
CA VAL A 107 60.84 6.07 35.03
C VAL A 107 61.80 6.65 36.08
N VAL A 108 62.93 5.99 36.34
CA VAL A 108 63.96 6.46 37.29
C VAL A 108 64.58 7.77 36.82
N ASN A 109 64.75 7.92 35.50
CA ASN A 109 65.23 9.13 34.85
C ASN A 109 64.16 10.22 34.66
N LYS A 110 62.94 10.06 35.22
CA LYS A 110 61.82 11.03 35.13
C LYS A 110 61.46 11.45 33.69
N MET A 111 61.52 10.51 32.75
CA MET A 111 61.26 10.77 31.31
C MET A 111 59.78 11.00 30.96
N PHE A 112 58.86 10.43 31.74
CA PHE A 112 57.43 10.47 31.43
C PHE A 112 56.80 11.80 31.83
N HIS A 113 56.10 12.43 30.88
CA HIS A 113 55.32 13.65 31.11
C HIS A 113 53.97 13.55 30.37
N GLN A 114 52.86 13.63 31.11
CA GLN A 114 51.51 13.35 30.59
C GLN A 114 51.14 14.21 29.38
N ILE A 115 51.32 15.54 29.49
CA ILE A 115 50.98 16.49 28.42
C ILE A 115 51.79 16.22 27.14
N LEU A 116 53.08 15.87 27.28
CA LEU A 116 53.94 15.58 26.14
C LEU A 116 53.59 14.22 25.51
N PHE A 117 53.26 13.22 26.32
CA PHE A 117 52.75 11.93 25.86
C PHE A 117 51.44 12.06 25.08
N ASP A 118 50.46 12.79 25.62
CA ASP A 118 49.18 13.05 24.94
C ASP A 118 49.38 13.89 23.67
N THR A 119 50.34 14.82 23.67
CA THR A 119 50.72 15.59 22.47
C THR A 119 51.32 14.68 21.39
N CYS A 120 52.21 13.74 21.76
CA CYS A 120 52.74 12.73 20.84
C CYS A 120 51.63 11.91 20.17
N LEU A 121 50.63 11.47 20.93
CA LEU A 121 49.48 10.74 20.40
C LEU A 121 48.69 11.60 19.39
N ASN A 122 48.41 12.85 19.74
CA ASN A 122 47.67 13.79 18.89
C ASN A 122 48.44 14.24 17.63
N THR A 123 49.75 13.97 17.51
CA THR A 123 50.47 14.27 16.26
C THR A 123 49.92 13.50 15.06
N VAL A 124 49.27 12.35 15.27
CA VAL A 124 48.59 11.58 14.20
C VAL A 124 47.47 12.43 13.55
N SER A 125 46.58 13.02 14.36
CA SER A 125 45.47 13.85 13.86
C SER A 125 45.91 15.22 13.36
N ASN A 126 46.98 15.79 13.94
CA ASN A 126 47.49 17.11 13.57
C ASN A 126 48.27 17.06 12.24
N CYS A 127 49.07 16.01 12.03
CA CYS A 127 49.89 15.84 10.83
C CYS A 127 49.09 15.33 9.61
N TRP A 128 47.91 14.73 9.80
CA TRP A 128 47.06 14.22 8.72
C TRP A 128 46.05 15.27 8.20
N PRO A 129 45.86 15.44 6.88
CA PRO A 129 44.96 16.45 6.33
C PRO A 129 43.48 16.09 6.51
N GLN A 130 42.73 16.96 7.20
CA GLN A 130 41.30 16.76 7.46
C GLN A 130 40.38 17.16 6.29
N SER A 131 40.85 17.97 5.33
CA SER A 131 40.01 18.54 4.27
C SER A 131 39.47 17.54 3.24
N LEU A 132 40.06 16.34 3.11
CA LEU A 132 39.57 15.27 2.22
C LEU A 132 38.19 14.70 2.62
N VAL A 133 37.71 14.96 3.84
CA VAL A 133 36.40 14.49 4.33
C VAL A 133 35.25 15.39 3.88
N LYS A 134 35.51 16.65 3.48
CA LYS A 134 34.48 17.62 3.05
C LYS A 134 34.59 17.89 1.54
N LYS A 135 33.58 17.43 0.78
CA LYS A 135 33.30 17.70 -0.66
C LYS A 135 34.26 17.04 -1.68
N ARG A 136 33.86 15.87 -2.18
CA ARG A 136 33.77 15.69 -3.65
C ARG A 136 32.38 16.11 -4.10
N LYS A 137 32.22 17.39 -4.45
CA LYS A 137 31.01 17.88 -5.13
C LYS A 137 31.04 17.27 -6.53
N LYS A 138 30.11 16.36 -6.83
CA LYS A 138 30.09 15.59 -8.08
C LYS A 138 29.94 16.53 -9.28
N ASP A 139 30.97 16.59 -10.13
CA ASP A 139 30.85 17.19 -11.46
C ASP A 139 29.70 16.52 -12.20
N THR A 140 28.68 17.32 -12.50
CA THR A 140 27.51 16.87 -13.25
C THR A 140 27.79 17.19 -14.71
N LEU A 141 27.85 16.16 -15.55
CA LEU A 141 28.03 16.33 -16.99
C LEU A 141 26.96 17.28 -17.53
N LYS A 142 27.39 18.30 -18.26
CA LYS A 142 26.49 19.10 -19.09
C LYS A 142 26.06 18.26 -20.30
N SER A 143 24.79 17.85 -20.33
CA SER A 143 24.09 17.61 -21.60
C SER A 143 23.26 18.85 -21.99
N SER A 144 22.90 18.91 -23.27
CA SER A 144 22.55 20.14 -24.00
C SER A 144 21.06 20.52 -24.03
N GLN A 145 20.79 21.83 -24.01
CA GLN A 145 19.55 22.54 -24.46
C GLN A 145 18.26 22.23 -23.65
N ALA A 146 17.26 23.11 -23.50
CA ALA A 146 16.85 24.27 -24.32
C ALA A 146 16.24 25.45 -23.50
N ASP A 147 15.74 26.47 -24.19
CA ASP A 147 15.37 27.83 -23.73
C ASP A 147 14.24 28.02 -22.69
N GLY A 148 14.28 29.15 -21.96
CA GLY A 148 13.08 29.72 -21.31
C GLY A 148 13.29 30.84 -20.26
N LYS A 149 13.16 32.11 -20.69
CA LYS A 149 12.96 33.38 -19.92
C LYS A 149 12.45 33.22 -18.47
N ARG A 150 12.83 34.04 -17.46
CA ARG A 150 12.85 35.52 -17.42
C ARG A 150 13.53 36.02 -16.12
N SER A 151 13.95 37.29 -16.03
CA SER A 151 14.78 37.81 -14.93
C SER A 151 14.15 38.94 -14.08
N LYS A 152 14.38 38.88 -12.74
CA LYS A 152 14.31 39.96 -11.70
C LYS A 152 12.94 40.64 -11.44
N PRO A 153 12.73 41.35 -10.29
CA PRO A 153 13.71 41.76 -9.25
C PRO A 153 13.34 41.43 -7.77
N HIS A 154 14.33 41.60 -6.88
CA HIS A 154 14.16 41.73 -5.42
C HIS A 154 13.92 43.20 -5.02
N ARG A 155 13.13 43.43 -3.97
CA ARG A 155 13.25 44.53 -2.98
C ARG A 155 13.25 43.84 -1.60
N LYS A 156 14.30 44.04 -0.78
CA LYS A 156 14.39 45.03 0.32
C LYS A 156 13.25 44.88 1.33
N ASP A 157 13.58 44.47 2.56
CA ASP A 157 13.97 45.44 3.58
C ASP A 157 14.98 44.89 4.62
N ASN A 158 15.66 45.86 5.23
CA ASN A 158 16.59 45.86 6.37
C ASN A 158 15.89 45.49 7.70
N ASP A 159 16.51 45.32 8.87
CA ASP A 159 17.91 45.29 9.38
C ASP A 159 17.87 44.46 10.69
N GLU A 160 18.95 43.78 11.08
CA GLU A 160 19.45 43.80 12.47
C GLU A 160 20.89 43.25 12.53
N MET A 161 21.68 43.75 13.49
CA MET A 161 23.15 43.66 13.49
C MET A 161 23.65 42.37 14.14
N GLU A 162 24.54 41.65 13.46
CA GLU A 162 25.55 40.80 14.12
C GLU A 162 26.95 41.14 13.59
N VAL A 163 27.95 40.88 14.42
CA VAL A 163 29.30 41.46 14.34
C VAL A 163 30.14 40.75 13.27
N ASP A 164 30.84 41.53 12.43
CA ASP A 164 31.94 41.01 11.61
C ASP A 164 33.08 40.54 12.54
N GLU A 165 33.21 39.22 12.69
CA GLU A 165 34.50 38.60 13.05
C GLU A 165 35.23 38.28 11.73
N ASP A 166 36.38 38.92 11.51
CA ASP A 166 37.24 38.69 10.35
C ASP A 166 37.76 37.23 10.34
N GLU A 167 37.09 36.33 9.61
CA GLU A 167 37.67 35.02 9.27
C GLU A 167 38.86 35.20 8.30
N GLU A 168 40.06 35.34 8.87
CA GLU A 168 41.32 35.26 8.12
C GLU A 168 41.36 33.98 7.26
N GLN A 169 41.48 34.15 5.95
CA GLN A 169 41.64 33.02 5.03
C GLN A 169 43.05 32.42 5.16
N GLU A 170 43.26 31.54 6.15
CA GLU A 170 44.49 30.75 6.29
C GLU A 170 44.81 29.99 4.98
N GLU A 171 46.02 30.20 4.42
CA GLU A 171 46.45 29.54 3.18
C GLU A 171 46.50 28.01 3.33
N GLU A 172 45.68 27.28 2.55
CA GLU A 172 45.61 25.82 2.61
C GLU A 172 46.88 25.17 2.02
N VAL A 173 47.72 24.56 2.86
CA VAL A 173 48.97 23.90 2.43
C VAL A 173 48.68 22.68 1.54
N HIS A 174 48.88 22.84 0.22
CA HIS A 174 48.71 21.74 -0.75
C HIS A 174 49.77 20.63 -0.58
N LEU A 175 49.32 19.43 -0.21
CA LEU A 175 50.16 18.23 -0.05
C LEU A 175 50.19 17.38 -1.32
N SER A 176 51.37 16.98 -1.78
CA SER A 176 51.49 16.06 -2.93
C SER A 176 51.22 14.59 -2.53
N PRO A 177 50.87 13.70 -3.49
CA PRO A 177 50.72 12.26 -3.19
C PRO A 177 51.97 11.60 -2.60
N GLN A 178 53.18 12.07 -2.95
CA GLN A 178 54.41 11.57 -2.34
C GLN A 178 54.59 12.06 -0.90
N ASP A 179 54.11 13.24 -0.56
CA ASP A 179 54.20 13.78 0.80
C ASP A 179 53.20 13.09 1.73
N LEU A 180 52.00 12.78 1.23
CA LEU A 180 51.04 11.94 1.94
C LEU A 180 51.59 10.53 2.22
N LEU A 181 52.37 9.94 1.31
CA LEU A 181 53.05 8.66 1.56
C LEU A 181 54.10 8.78 2.68
N LYS A 182 54.95 9.82 2.67
CA LYS A 182 55.95 10.04 3.74
C LYS A 182 55.31 10.32 5.10
N ILE A 183 54.21 11.07 5.14
CA ILE A 183 53.42 11.32 6.36
C ILE A 183 52.83 9.98 6.85
N ARG A 184 52.25 9.18 5.96
CA ARG A 184 51.72 7.84 6.29
C ARG A 184 52.80 6.91 6.86
N GLU A 185 54.00 6.88 6.30
CA GLU A 185 55.14 6.14 6.87
C GLU A 185 55.49 6.61 8.29
N GLY A 186 55.47 7.94 8.52
CA GLY A 186 55.68 8.53 9.85
C GLY A 186 54.61 8.09 10.86
N VAL A 187 53.34 8.06 10.46
CA VAL A 187 52.25 7.57 11.32
C VAL A 187 52.41 6.06 11.60
N VAL A 188 52.78 5.24 10.60
CA VAL A 188 53.03 3.79 10.82
C VAL A 188 54.16 3.58 11.83
N LEU A 189 55.25 4.34 11.74
CA LEU A 189 56.35 4.27 12.71
C LEU A 189 55.88 4.67 14.11
N LEU A 190 55.09 5.74 14.24
CA LEU A 190 54.55 6.21 15.52
C LEU A 190 53.64 5.17 16.17
N VAL A 191 52.72 4.56 15.41
CA VAL A 191 51.85 3.49 15.91
C VAL A 191 52.68 2.25 16.29
N LYS A 192 53.66 1.81 15.48
CA LYS A 192 54.57 0.70 15.87
C LYS A 192 55.35 1.02 17.15
N SER A 193 55.73 2.29 17.37
CA SER A 193 56.41 2.73 18.61
C SER A 193 55.48 2.69 19.82
N LEU A 194 54.23 3.15 19.66
CA LEU A 194 53.21 3.08 20.71
C LEU A 194 52.92 1.62 21.11
N LEU A 195 52.82 0.68 20.17
CA LEU A 195 52.60 -0.73 20.47
C LEU A 195 53.75 -1.35 21.28
N ARG A 196 55.00 -1.06 20.88
CA ARG A 196 56.19 -1.53 21.62
C ARG A 196 56.28 -0.92 23.02
N LEU A 197 55.81 0.32 23.19
CA LEU A 197 55.69 0.95 24.50
C LEU A 197 54.62 0.28 25.37
N LEU A 198 53.40 0.06 24.84
CA LEU A 198 52.29 -0.57 25.58
C LEU A 198 52.66 -1.98 26.08
N LEU A 199 53.47 -2.74 25.35
CA LEU A 199 53.97 -4.05 25.81
C LEU A 199 54.82 -4.00 27.10
N LYS A 200 55.38 -2.83 27.46
CA LYS A 200 56.38 -2.71 28.57
C LYS A 200 56.06 -1.64 29.61
N PHE A 201 55.29 -0.61 29.25
CA PHE A 201 55.01 0.54 30.10
C PHE A 201 53.54 0.53 30.58
N PRO A 202 53.27 0.30 31.88
CA PRO A 202 51.92 0.25 32.40
C PRO A 202 51.28 1.64 32.44
N LEU A 203 50.01 1.73 32.02
CA LEU A 203 49.21 2.98 32.05
C LEU A 203 48.12 2.95 33.13
N LYS A 204 48.20 2.01 34.07
CA LYS A 204 47.17 1.72 35.09
C LYS A 204 46.80 2.93 35.97
N ASP A 205 47.76 3.83 36.20
CA ASP A 205 47.60 5.01 37.07
C ASP A 205 47.21 6.27 36.25
N GLU A 206 47.21 6.20 34.91
CA GLU A 206 47.00 7.32 33.98
C GLU A 206 45.80 7.11 33.04
N PRO A 207 44.56 7.19 33.56
CA PRO A 207 43.37 6.81 32.82
C PRO A 207 43.08 7.71 31.62
N GLN A 208 43.43 9.00 31.66
CA GLN A 208 43.19 9.95 30.57
C GLN A 208 44.04 9.61 29.34
N SER A 209 45.33 9.36 29.55
CA SER A 209 46.26 8.98 28.50
C SER A 209 45.92 7.60 27.89
N ALA A 210 45.39 6.67 28.69
CA ALA A 210 44.83 5.42 28.18
C ALA A 210 43.58 5.64 27.29
N ASP A 211 42.70 6.60 27.63
CA ASP A 211 41.56 6.99 26.77
C ASP A 211 42.04 7.63 25.44
N ASN A 212 43.11 8.43 25.48
CA ASN A 212 43.73 9.01 24.29
C ASN A 212 44.36 7.95 23.38
N CYS A 213 45.05 6.94 23.95
CA CYS A 213 45.54 5.79 23.18
C CYS A 213 44.38 5.06 22.47
N VAL A 214 43.26 4.80 23.16
CA VAL A 214 42.08 4.16 22.55
C VAL A 214 41.53 4.98 21.38
N GLN A 215 41.49 6.31 21.49
CA GLN A 215 41.00 7.19 20.43
C GLN A 215 41.90 7.11 19.17
N VAL A 216 43.20 7.35 19.32
CA VAL A 216 44.15 7.35 18.18
C VAL A 216 44.25 5.99 17.49
N LEU A 217 44.11 4.89 18.24
CA LEU A 217 44.10 3.54 17.68
C LEU A 217 42.79 3.24 16.93
N LEU A 218 41.63 3.73 17.39
CA LEU A 218 40.36 3.50 16.67
C LEU A 218 40.28 4.22 15.32
N ASP A 219 40.96 5.35 15.19
CA ASP A 219 41.06 6.08 13.92
C ASP A 219 41.92 5.32 12.86
N SER A 220 42.40 4.09 13.17
CA SER A 220 43.48 3.41 12.44
C SER A 220 43.36 1.87 12.21
N ALA A 221 42.24 1.12 12.40
CA ALA A 221 42.24 -0.33 12.80
C ALA A 221 41.59 -1.48 11.90
N SER A 222 42.18 -2.71 11.86
CA SER A 222 41.71 -4.09 11.38
C SER A 222 42.77 -5.22 11.60
N ILE A 223 42.47 -6.35 12.26
CA ILE A 223 43.35 -7.17 13.18
C ILE A 223 44.44 -8.14 12.57
N TYR A 224 45.46 -8.49 13.39
CA TYR A 224 46.46 -9.61 13.29
C TYR A 224 47.74 -9.35 12.45
N ARG A 225 48.95 -9.88 12.74
CA ARG A 225 49.60 -10.46 13.96
C ARG A 225 51.14 -10.30 13.81
N ASP A 226 51.89 -10.27 14.93
CA ASP A 226 53.34 -9.93 15.07
C ASP A 226 53.77 -8.55 14.52
N ILE A 227 54.53 -7.76 15.29
CA ILE A 227 54.70 -6.31 15.06
C ILE A 227 55.45 -6.02 13.76
N ASP A 228 56.42 -6.85 13.40
CA ASP A 228 57.30 -6.57 12.26
C ASP A 228 56.78 -7.15 10.93
N ASP A 229 55.93 -8.18 10.96
CA ASP A 229 55.23 -8.73 9.78
C ASP A 229 53.98 -7.93 9.35
N MET A 230 53.37 -7.14 10.27
CA MET A 230 52.21 -6.29 9.97
C MET A 230 52.50 -5.23 8.90
N ARG A 231 51.68 -5.21 7.84
CA ARG A 231 51.82 -4.38 6.63
C ARG A 231 50.76 -3.30 6.47
N THR A 232 49.60 -3.41 7.12
CA THR A 232 48.57 -2.37 7.05
C THR A 232 48.40 -1.63 8.38
N MET A 233 48.19 -0.31 8.32
CA MET A 233 47.90 0.52 9.50
C MET A 233 46.77 -0.07 10.36
N PRO A 234 45.66 -0.54 9.75
CA PRO A 234 44.68 -1.39 10.39
C PRO A 234 45.22 -2.43 11.39
N GLU A 235 46.16 -3.29 10.99
CA GLU A 235 46.62 -4.45 11.79
C GLU A 235 47.21 -4.04 13.13
N LEU A 236 47.95 -2.94 13.10
CA LEU A 236 48.61 -2.35 14.25
C LEU A 236 47.59 -1.85 15.28
N ALA A 237 46.50 -1.23 14.84
CA ALA A 237 45.71 -0.42 15.76
C ALA A 237 44.68 -1.20 16.59
N TYR A 238 44.04 -2.27 16.06
CA TYR A 238 43.28 -3.18 16.94
C TYR A 238 44.18 -4.03 17.83
N TYR A 239 45.42 -4.32 17.41
CA TYR A 239 46.37 -4.97 18.31
C TYR A 239 46.71 -4.06 19.51
N GLY A 240 46.85 -2.74 19.29
CA GLY A 240 46.97 -1.78 20.38
C GLY A 240 45.73 -1.72 21.30
N LEU A 241 44.52 -1.78 20.72
CA LEU A 241 43.28 -1.82 21.49
C LEU A 241 43.16 -3.12 22.31
N TRP A 242 43.68 -4.24 21.79
CA TRP A 242 43.81 -5.50 22.54
C TRP A 242 44.82 -5.38 23.68
N LEU A 243 45.99 -4.78 23.46
CA LEU A 243 46.98 -4.56 24.52
C LEU A 243 46.40 -3.71 25.66
N LEU A 244 45.63 -2.66 25.36
CA LEU A 244 44.97 -1.81 26.35
C LEU A 244 43.87 -2.53 27.16
N CYS A 245 43.37 -3.67 26.70
CA CYS A 245 42.48 -4.54 27.49
C CYS A 245 43.24 -5.39 28.52
N SER A 246 44.57 -5.48 28.45
CA SER A 246 45.37 -6.27 29.40
C SER A 246 45.47 -5.60 30.79
N SER A 247 45.71 -6.43 31.81
CA SER A 247 45.89 -6.02 33.21
C SER A 247 47.07 -5.06 33.44
N ASN A 248 47.99 -4.92 32.49
CA ASN A 248 49.10 -3.98 32.56
C ASN A 248 48.65 -2.50 32.50
N HIS A 249 47.47 -2.21 31.93
CA HIS A 249 46.98 -0.83 31.75
C HIS A 249 45.76 -0.48 32.61
N GLY A 250 45.40 -1.33 33.58
CA GLY A 250 44.31 -1.09 34.52
C GLY A 250 43.47 -2.33 34.79
N ASP A 251 42.31 -2.14 35.42
CA ASP A 251 41.33 -3.20 35.60
C ASP A 251 40.71 -3.62 34.25
N GLU A 252 40.78 -4.92 33.95
CA GLU A 252 40.33 -5.52 32.70
C GLU A 252 38.86 -5.18 32.36
N LYS A 253 37.98 -5.12 33.38
CA LYS A 253 36.55 -4.81 33.21
C LYS A 253 36.33 -3.33 32.88
N VAL A 254 37.13 -2.43 33.47
CA VAL A 254 37.13 -1.00 33.12
C VAL A 254 37.66 -0.79 31.71
N SER A 255 38.77 -1.44 31.34
CA SER A 255 39.35 -1.36 30.00
C SER A 255 38.42 -1.90 28.91
N LEU A 256 37.83 -3.09 29.09
CA LEU A 256 36.83 -3.65 28.17
C LEU A 256 35.64 -2.72 27.98
N ARG A 257 35.11 -2.14 29.07
CA ARG A 257 34.00 -1.17 29.00
C ARG A 257 34.39 0.08 28.20
N ARG A 258 35.58 0.63 28.44
CA ARG A 258 36.12 1.80 27.72
C ARG A 258 36.23 1.52 26.22
N VAL A 259 36.87 0.42 25.84
CA VAL A 259 37.10 0.03 24.44
C VAL A 259 35.77 -0.25 23.74
N PHE A 260 34.89 -1.08 24.32
CA PHE A 260 33.59 -1.40 23.70
C PHE A 260 32.68 -0.17 23.57
N HIS A 261 32.70 0.76 24.53
CA HIS A 261 31.93 2.02 24.42
C HIS A 261 32.41 2.90 23.26
N ARG A 262 33.70 2.89 22.91
CA ARG A 262 34.22 3.63 21.76
C ARG A 262 33.93 2.90 20.44
N VAL A 263 34.17 1.58 20.40
CA VAL A 263 33.86 0.70 19.26
C VAL A 263 32.37 0.74 18.87
N LEU A 264 31.47 0.90 19.84
CA LEU A 264 30.04 1.10 19.63
C LEU A 264 29.72 2.16 18.56
N TYR A 265 30.41 3.31 18.56
CA TYR A 265 30.14 4.38 17.59
C TYR A 265 30.59 3.99 16.17
N VAL A 266 31.69 3.23 16.04
CA VAL A 266 32.12 2.66 14.74
C VAL A 266 31.08 1.68 14.21
N ILE A 267 30.56 0.79 15.06
CA ILE A 267 29.48 -0.15 14.69
C ILE A 267 28.20 0.59 14.29
N LEU A 268 27.85 1.68 14.99
CA LEU A 268 26.71 2.54 14.70
C LEU A 268 26.93 3.48 13.50
N MET A 269 28.13 3.50 12.89
CA MET A 269 28.52 4.40 11.80
C MET A 269 28.39 5.88 12.21
N MET A 270 28.85 6.22 13.41
CA MET A 270 28.82 7.55 14.00
C MET A 270 30.24 8.06 14.30
N SER A 271 30.49 9.33 14.00
CA SER A 271 31.69 10.05 14.43
C SER A 271 31.40 10.80 15.73
N LYS A 272 32.39 10.91 16.61
CA LYS A 272 32.29 11.72 17.84
C LYS A 272 33.26 12.90 17.73
N GLY A 273 32.78 14.02 17.21
CA GLY A 273 33.55 15.26 17.10
C GLY A 273 33.72 15.99 18.43
N GLU A 274 34.49 17.08 18.39
CA GLU A 274 34.84 17.94 19.55
C GLU A 274 33.60 18.45 20.31
N SER A 275 32.47 18.64 19.63
CA SER A 275 31.18 19.06 20.22
C SER A 275 30.46 17.99 21.06
N GLY A 276 31.10 16.84 21.32
CA GLY A 276 30.66 15.82 22.27
C GLY A 276 29.45 14.96 21.85
N LYS A 277 28.57 15.48 20.98
CA LYS A 277 27.41 14.74 20.43
C LYS A 277 27.83 13.89 19.21
N PRO A 278 27.47 12.61 19.15
CA PRO A 278 27.74 11.77 17.97
C PRO A 278 26.99 12.26 16.72
N SER A 279 27.67 12.32 15.59
CA SER A 279 27.12 12.66 14.27
C SER A 279 27.08 11.43 13.36
N LEU A 280 26.04 11.31 12.54
CA LEU A 280 25.86 10.15 11.66
C LEU A 280 26.75 10.27 10.41
N MET A 281 27.57 9.25 10.15
CA MET A 281 28.40 9.19 8.94
C MET A 281 27.60 8.60 7.77
N MET A 282 27.92 8.99 6.54
CA MET A 282 27.38 8.33 5.35
C MET A 282 27.95 6.91 5.25
N ALA A 283 27.07 5.91 5.04
CA ALA A 283 27.41 4.50 4.85
C ALA A 283 28.15 4.24 3.52
N THR A 284 29.36 4.76 3.41
CA THR A 284 30.29 4.48 2.30
C THR A 284 30.98 3.13 2.50
N GLN A 285 31.55 2.55 1.44
CA GLN A 285 32.24 1.26 1.51
C GLN A 285 33.36 1.23 2.58
N ALA A 286 34.06 2.35 2.79
CA ALA A 286 35.08 2.48 3.82
C ALA A 286 34.51 2.44 5.24
N VAL A 287 33.38 3.12 5.47
CA VAL A 287 32.68 3.12 6.77
C VAL A 287 32.08 1.74 7.07
N LEU A 288 31.53 1.06 6.06
CA LEU A 288 31.02 -0.31 6.20
C LEU A 288 32.15 -1.31 6.50
N ALA A 289 33.30 -1.18 5.83
CA ALA A 289 34.47 -1.99 6.11
C ALA A 289 34.98 -1.79 7.55
N ALA A 290 35.12 -0.54 8.01
CA ALA A 290 35.52 -0.23 9.38
C ALA A 290 34.54 -0.82 10.43
N ARG A 291 33.23 -0.76 10.16
CA ARG A 291 32.19 -1.44 10.98
C ARG A 291 32.39 -2.95 11.02
N ASP A 292 32.58 -3.62 9.88
CA ASP A 292 32.73 -5.08 9.86
C ASP A 292 34.05 -5.53 10.50
N GLN A 293 35.11 -4.73 10.40
CA GLN A 293 36.37 -4.93 11.14
C GLN A 293 36.20 -4.73 12.65
N ALA A 294 35.43 -3.74 13.08
CA ALA A 294 35.08 -3.52 14.49
C ALA A 294 34.27 -4.69 15.09
N ILE A 295 33.33 -5.25 14.32
CA ILE A 295 32.58 -6.46 14.69
C ILE A 295 33.54 -7.66 14.81
N GLY A 296 34.50 -7.80 13.89
CA GLY A 296 35.56 -8.81 13.96
C GLY A 296 36.46 -8.67 15.18
N PHE A 297 36.78 -7.44 15.60
CA PHE A 297 37.60 -7.19 16.78
C PHE A 297 36.88 -7.57 18.07
N VAL A 298 35.64 -7.12 18.26
CA VAL A 298 34.81 -7.53 19.42
C VAL A 298 34.63 -9.05 19.44
N SER A 299 34.47 -9.68 18.27
CA SER A 299 34.39 -11.13 18.16
C SER A 299 35.66 -11.83 18.66
N HIS A 300 36.84 -11.36 18.24
CA HIS A 300 38.13 -11.88 18.71
C HIS A 300 38.32 -11.70 20.22
N VAL A 301 37.94 -10.54 20.77
CA VAL A 301 38.02 -10.26 22.21
C VAL A 301 37.19 -11.26 23.02
N VAL A 302 36.00 -11.60 22.53
CA VAL A 302 35.11 -12.58 23.18
C VAL A 302 35.64 -14.01 23.04
N ASP A 303 36.23 -14.37 21.89
CA ASP A 303 36.80 -15.71 21.67
C ASP A 303 38.00 -15.99 22.60
N GLU A 304 38.88 -15.00 22.82
CA GLU A 304 40.07 -15.12 23.66
C GLU A 304 39.73 -15.08 25.15
N LEU A 305 38.98 -14.06 25.61
CA LEU A 305 38.69 -13.87 27.03
C LEU A 305 37.58 -14.78 27.55
N LYS A 306 36.59 -15.13 26.71
CA LYS A 306 35.43 -15.97 27.06
C LYS A 306 34.54 -15.34 28.13
N GLU A 307 34.27 -16.01 29.25
CA GLU A 307 33.26 -15.62 30.25
C GLU A 307 33.37 -14.17 30.77
N PRO A 308 34.57 -13.63 31.11
CA PRO A 308 34.73 -12.24 31.54
C PRO A 308 34.23 -11.20 30.51
N ALA A 309 34.26 -11.52 29.21
CA ALA A 309 33.82 -10.62 28.15
C ALA A 309 32.30 -10.66 27.89
N LEU A 310 31.59 -11.75 28.24
CA LEU A 310 30.16 -11.92 27.95
C LEU A 310 29.25 -10.83 28.53
N PRO A 311 29.44 -10.35 29.79
CA PRO A 311 28.65 -9.24 30.32
C PRO A 311 28.85 -7.93 29.53
N PHE A 312 30.06 -7.65 29.06
CA PHE A 312 30.36 -6.45 28.28
C PHE A 312 29.82 -6.54 26.85
N LEU A 313 29.86 -7.74 26.26
CA LEU A 313 29.19 -8.01 24.98
C LEU A 313 27.67 -7.80 25.10
N ARG A 314 27.05 -8.29 26.18
CA ARG A 314 25.61 -8.07 26.45
C ARG A 314 25.27 -6.59 26.55
N ILE A 315 26.06 -5.82 27.30
CA ILE A 315 25.92 -4.36 27.43
C ILE A 315 26.08 -3.67 26.07
N LEU A 316 27.07 -4.07 25.27
CA LEU A 316 27.31 -3.53 23.93
C LEU A 316 26.10 -3.77 23.00
N LEU A 317 25.58 -5.00 22.95
CA LEU A 317 24.40 -5.36 22.15
C LEU A 317 23.15 -4.55 22.55
N GLN A 318 22.93 -4.35 23.85
CA GLN A 318 21.85 -3.52 24.37
C GLN A 318 22.04 -2.05 23.95
N HIS A 319 23.26 -1.51 24.01
CA HIS A 319 23.54 -0.14 23.57
C HIS A 319 23.44 0.06 22.05
N ILE A 320 23.86 -0.92 21.23
CA ILE A 320 23.61 -0.91 19.78
C ILE A 320 22.10 -0.79 19.54
N SER A 321 21.30 -1.58 20.24
CA SER A 321 19.84 -1.58 20.13
C SER A 321 19.22 -0.24 20.53
N PHE A 322 19.54 0.27 21.72
CA PHE A 322 18.95 1.52 22.23
C PHE A 322 19.36 2.79 21.47
N ARG A 323 20.56 2.81 20.87
CA ARG A 323 21.10 3.94 20.12
C ARG A 323 20.92 3.83 18.60
N MET A 324 20.19 2.82 18.12
CA MET A 324 19.97 2.65 16.68
C MET A 324 19.18 3.82 16.08
N VAL A 325 19.61 4.25 14.89
CA VAL A 325 18.97 5.29 14.10
C VAL A 325 17.77 4.72 13.35
N ASP A 326 16.65 5.46 13.27
CA ASP A 326 15.41 4.98 12.66
C ASP A 326 15.45 4.77 11.12
N LYS A 327 16.53 5.15 10.44
CA LYS A 327 16.71 4.99 8.98
C LYS A 327 16.95 3.52 8.62
N THR A 328 16.15 2.98 7.69
CA THR A 328 16.12 1.54 7.34
C THR A 328 17.50 0.95 7.06
N ASP A 329 18.31 1.57 6.20
CA ASP A 329 19.64 1.03 5.83
C ASP A 329 20.57 0.87 7.05
N TYR A 330 20.54 1.84 7.96
CA TYR A 330 21.31 1.83 9.21
C TYR A 330 20.76 0.77 10.18
N ARG A 331 19.42 0.61 10.27
CA ARG A 331 18.81 -0.46 11.06
C ARG A 331 19.20 -1.85 10.55
N THR A 332 19.20 -2.08 9.24
CA THR A 332 19.64 -3.35 8.65
C THR A 332 21.10 -3.65 9.01
N HIS A 333 22.01 -2.68 8.85
CA HIS A 333 23.42 -2.86 9.19
C HIS A 333 23.70 -3.06 10.69
N GLY A 334 22.92 -2.41 11.57
CA GLY A 334 22.98 -2.61 13.01
C GLY A 334 22.37 -3.94 13.47
N ALA A 335 21.29 -4.39 12.83
CA ALA A 335 20.68 -5.69 13.08
C ALA A 335 21.64 -6.83 12.70
N GLN A 336 22.31 -6.72 11.54
CA GLN A 336 23.40 -7.61 11.15
C GLN A 336 24.55 -7.61 12.17
N ALA A 337 24.91 -6.45 12.74
CA ALA A 337 25.95 -6.38 13.77
C ALA A 337 25.53 -7.10 15.06
N VAL A 338 24.29 -6.87 15.51
CA VAL A 338 23.70 -7.58 16.67
C VAL A 338 23.69 -9.09 16.44
N ALA A 339 23.24 -9.56 15.27
CA ALA A 339 23.23 -10.99 14.94
C ALA A 339 24.65 -11.60 14.88
N LYS A 340 25.60 -10.95 14.19
CA LYS A 340 27.01 -11.40 14.12
C LYS A 340 27.67 -11.51 15.50
N LEU A 341 27.41 -10.55 16.39
CA LEU A 341 27.97 -10.54 17.74
C LEU A 341 27.25 -11.53 18.67
N LEU A 342 25.92 -11.69 18.53
CA LEU A 342 25.17 -12.73 19.26
C LEU A 342 25.65 -14.14 18.93
N ALA A 343 26.13 -14.40 17.70
CA ALA A 343 26.72 -15.67 17.30
C ALA A 343 27.89 -16.13 18.20
N LYS A 344 28.55 -15.19 18.91
CA LYS A 344 29.64 -15.47 19.85
C LYS A 344 29.21 -15.78 21.29
N MET A 345 27.95 -15.57 21.65
CA MET A 345 27.44 -15.93 22.97
C MET A 345 27.14 -17.44 23.08
N PRO A 346 27.36 -18.08 24.25
CA PRO A 346 26.81 -19.40 24.57
C PRO A 346 25.28 -19.44 24.45
N CYS A 347 24.68 -20.63 24.33
CA CYS A 347 23.23 -20.78 24.17
C CYS A 347 22.41 -20.16 25.33
N GLY A 348 22.92 -20.20 26.57
CA GLY A 348 22.25 -19.61 27.74
C GLY A 348 22.15 -18.09 27.66
N ASP A 349 23.28 -17.41 27.41
CA ASP A 349 23.33 -15.96 27.22
C ASP A 349 22.55 -15.49 25.99
N TYR A 350 22.64 -16.24 24.89
CA TYR A 350 21.84 -16.00 23.70
C TYR A 350 20.34 -16.05 24.02
N ALA A 351 19.84 -17.13 24.64
CA ALA A 351 18.44 -17.25 25.03
C ALA A 351 18.00 -16.14 26.00
N SER A 352 18.84 -15.79 26.97
CA SER A 352 18.63 -14.66 27.89
C SER A 352 18.55 -13.31 27.17
N PHE A 353 19.33 -13.13 26.10
CA PHE A 353 19.26 -11.94 25.26
C PHE A 353 18.01 -11.93 24.37
N ILE A 354 17.60 -13.06 23.77
CA ILE A 354 16.36 -13.13 22.97
C ILE A 354 15.12 -12.89 23.86
N LYS A 355 15.10 -13.37 25.10
CA LYS A 355 14.08 -13.02 26.11
C LYS A 355 14.04 -11.50 26.37
N TRP A 356 15.20 -10.87 26.59
CA TRP A 356 15.29 -9.41 26.71
C TRP A 356 14.85 -8.65 25.43
N LEU A 357 15.19 -9.17 24.24
CA LEU A 357 14.81 -8.59 22.95
C LEU A 357 13.29 -8.67 22.72
N PHE A 358 12.64 -9.73 23.21
CA PHE A 358 11.19 -9.85 23.20
C PHE A 358 10.51 -8.77 24.05
N ASP A 359 11.01 -8.51 25.26
CA ASP A 359 10.50 -7.42 26.10
C ASP A 359 10.80 -6.02 25.50
N TYR A 360 11.98 -5.84 24.89
CA TYR A 360 12.32 -4.65 24.11
C TYR A 360 11.33 -4.44 22.93
N SER A 361 10.90 -5.51 22.26
CA SER A 361 9.88 -5.48 21.18
C SER A 361 8.46 -5.10 21.64
N ARG A 362 8.24 -4.99 22.96
CA ARG A 362 6.96 -4.62 23.59
C ARG A 362 6.97 -3.21 24.18
N GLN A 363 8.10 -2.52 24.14
CA GLN A 363 8.25 -1.14 24.61
C GLN A 363 7.37 -0.15 23.83
N ALA A 364 6.95 0.93 24.49
CA ALA A 364 6.04 1.94 23.90
C ALA A 364 6.62 2.67 22.67
N LYS A 365 7.94 2.82 22.58
CA LYS A 365 8.62 3.50 21.47
C LYS A 365 8.60 2.65 20.19
N VAL A 366 8.07 3.21 19.10
CA VAL A 366 7.96 2.54 17.78
C VAL A 366 9.33 2.10 17.24
N ALA A 367 10.36 2.95 17.36
CA ALA A 367 11.75 2.68 16.98
C ALA A 367 12.26 1.31 17.48
N TYR A 368 12.00 1.01 18.76
CA TYR A 368 12.48 -0.21 19.41
C TYR A 368 11.78 -1.46 18.84
N ARG A 369 10.47 -1.38 18.59
CA ARG A 369 9.70 -2.47 17.99
C ARG A 369 10.07 -2.71 16.53
N MET A 370 10.41 -1.66 15.78
CA MET A 370 10.94 -1.75 14.42
C MET A 370 12.31 -2.43 14.40
N PHE A 371 13.26 -1.99 15.23
CA PHE A 371 14.59 -2.58 15.28
C PHE A 371 14.58 -4.04 15.78
N ALA A 372 13.68 -4.38 16.71
CA ALA A 372 13.51 -5.76 17.16
C ALA A 372 13.06 -6.71 16.02
N LEU A 373 12.24 -6.24 15.08
CA LEU A 373 11.88 -6.99 13.87
C LEU A 373 13.08 -7.14 12.94
N ASP A 374 13.86 -6.08 12.71
CA ASP A 374 15.08 -6.12 11.88
C ASP A 374 16.12 -7.11 12.45
N VAL A 375 16.35 -7.09 13.77
CA VAL A 375 17.20 -8.08 14.47
C VAL A 375 16.65 -9.50 14.34
N SER A 376 15.33 -9.68 14.46
CA SER A 376 14.70 -11.00 14.31
C SER A 376 14.92 -11.58 12.90
N MET A 377 14.85 -10.75 11.86
CA MET A 377 15.15 -11.16 10.49
C MET A 377 16.64 -11.54 10.31
N ALA A 378 17.56 -10.72 10.82
CA ALA A 378 19.00 -11.00 10.76
C ALA A 378 19.41 -12.27 11.55
N LEU A 379 18.63 -12.67 12.57
CA LEU A 379 18.82 -13.93 13.29
C LEU A 379 18.25 -15.13 12.54
N LEU A 380 17.14 -14.98 11.79
CA LEU A 380 16.57 -16.07 10.97
C LEU A 380 17.44 -16.46 9.76
N GLU A 381 18.37 -15.58 9.37
CA GLU A 381 19.44 -15.86 8.39
C GLU A 381 20.58 -16.73 8.95
N GLN A 382 20.70 -16.85 10.28
CA GLN A 382 21.68 -17.73 10.94
C GLN A 382 21.13 -19.16 11.10
N PRO A 383 21.98 -20.18 11.34
CA PRO A 383 21.49 -21.50 11.72
C PRO A 383 20.80 -21.46 13.09
N GLU A 384 19.71 -22.22 13.22
CA GLU A 384 18.99 -22.41 14.48
C GLU A 384 19.88 -23.14 15.50
N ARG A 385 19.79 -22.76 16.78
CA ARG A 385 20.65 -23.31 17.83
C ARG A 385 20.03 -24.51 18.50
N GLU A 386 20.84 -25.54 18.70
CA GLU A 386 20.50 -26.70 19.50
C GLU A 386 20.64 -26.39 21.00
N ALA A 387 19.84 -27.09 21.82
CA ALA A 387 19.84 -26.92 23.27
C ALA A 387 20.91 -27.82 23.92
N ASN A 388 21.72 -27.24 24.80
CA ASN A 388 22.65 -28.01 25.63
C ASN A 388 21.88 -28.68 26.79
N GLU A 389 22.34 -29.85 27.25
CA GLU A 389 21.67 -30.65 28.30
C GLU A 389 21.44 -29.91 29.63
N ASN A 390 22.21 -28.84 29.91
CA ASN A 390 22.17 -28.07 31.15
C ASN A 390 21.40 -26.73 31.05
N LEU A 391 20.62 -26.49 29.99
CA LEU A 391 19.85 -25.24 29.86
C LEU A 391 18.54 -25.27 30.66
N ASP A 392 18.16 -24.14 31.27
CA ASP A 392 16.85 -23.97 31.89
C ASP A 392 15.73 -24.15 30.84
N ALA A 393 14.72 -24.96 31.19
CA ALA A 393 13.58 -25.28 30.34
C ALA A 393 12.81 -24.05 29.88
N GLU A 394 12.78 -22.97 30.67
CA GLU A 394 12.16 -21.69 30.25
C GLU A 394 12.92 -21.06 29.07
N LEU A 395 14.25 -21.18 29.05
CA LEU A 395 15.13 -20.55 28.07
C LEU A 395 15.20 -21.31 26.73
N VAL A 396 14.95 -22.63 26.72
CA VAL A 396 15.01 -23.46 25.51
C VAL A 396 14.14 -22.91 24.36
N SER A 397 12.95 -22.39 24.68
CA SER A 397 12.03 -21.86 23.65
C SER A 397 12.62 -20.69 22.85
N PHE A 398 13.47 -19.87 23.48
CA PHE A 398 14.07 -18.68 22.88
C PHE A 398 15.26 -18.99 21.95
N LEU A 399 15.73 -20.24 21.90
CA LEU A 399 16.68 -20.70 20.88
C LEU A 399 16.03 -20.86 19.49
N SER A 400 14.71 -21.08 19.46
CA SER A 400 14.02 -21.52 18.25
C SER A 400 13.67 -20.40 17.26
N HIS A 401 13.80 -20.70 15.98
CA HIS A 401 13.27 -19.90 14.86
C HIS A 401 11.75 -19.80 14.95
N ARG A 402 11.08 -20.83 15.49
CA ARG A 402 9.64 -20.80 15.78
C ARG A 402 9.28 -19.64 16.72
N PHE A 403 10.04 -19.40 17.79
CA PHE A 403 9.80 -18.28 18.69
C PHE A 403 9.93 -16.93 17.98
N LEU A 404 10.99 -16.73 17.18
CA LEU A 404 11.20 -15.51 16.40
C LEU A 404 10.04 -15.28 15.40
N VAL A 405 9.66 -16.30 14.62
CA VAL A 405 8.58 -16.19 13.64
C VAL A 405 7.22 -15.93 14.31
N HIS A 406 6.86 -16.70 15.34
CA HIS A 406 5.52 -16.66 15.96
C HIS A 406 5.35 -15.43 16.86
N ASN A 407 6.29 -15.17 17.75
CA ASN A 407 6.15 -14.14 18.80
C ASN A 407 6.72 -12.79 18.39
N MET A 408 7.89 -12.74 17.74
CA MET A 408 8.52 -11.48 17.33
C MET A 408 7.92 -10.94 16.03
N VAL A 409 7.88 -11.75 14.96
CA VAL A 409 7.40 -11.29 13.64
C VAL A 409 5.87 -11.28 13.58
N PHE A 410 5.24 -12.46 13.64
CA PHE A 410 3.79 -12.59 13.48
C PHE A 410 3.02 -11.91 14.63
N GLY A 411 3.54 -11.97 15.86
CA GLY A 411 3.00 -11.29 17.05
C GLY A 411 2.97 -9.75 16.98
N ARG A 412 3.53 -9.12 15.93
CA ARG A 412 3.46 -7.66 15.68
C ARG A 412 2.50 -7.25 14.56
N ARG A 413 1.84 -8.21 13.87
CA ARG A 413 0.81 -7.92 12.82
C ARG A 413 -0.42 -7.12 13.30
N SER A 414 -0.60 -7.01 14.61
CA SER A 414 -1.68 -6.26 15.26
C SER A 414 -1.17 -5.18 16.23
N ASP A 415 0.07 -4.70 16.03
CA ASP A 415 0.59 -3.52 16.74
C ASP A 415 -0.30 -2.28 16.55
N ALA A 416 -0.33 -1.38 17.53
CA ALA A 416 -1.06 -0.12 17.40
C ALA A 416 -0.52 0.77 16.27
N SER A 417 0.80 0.76 16.04
CA SER A 417 1.48 1.53 15.00
C SER A 417 1.32 0.88 13.61
N PRO A 418 0.77 1.59 12.61
CA PRO A 418 0.68 1.09 11.24
C PRO A 418 2.05 0.75 10.63
N THR A 419 3.10 1.49 11.01
CA THR A 419 4.47 1.25 10.54
C THR A 419 4.98 -0.11 11.01
N VAL A 420 4.78 -0.44 12.29
CA VAL A 420 5.17 -1.74 12.86
C VAL A 420 4.34 -2.87 12.26
N ARG A 421 3.02 -2.71 12.09
CA ARG A 421 2.17 -3.71 11.42
C ARG A 421 2.63 -3.99 9.98
N GLY A 422 2.91 -2.94 9.20
CA GLY A 422 3.38 -3.06 7.82
C GLY A 422 4.75 -3.73 7.74
N HIS A 423 5.66 -3.37 8.64
CA HIS A 423 6.99 -3.99 8.69
C HIS A 423 6.90 -5.47 9.07
N ALA A 424 6.16 -5.82 10.11
CA ALA A 424 5.94 -7.20 10.53
C ALA A 424 5.35 -8.10 9.42
N LEU A 425 4.41 -7.57 8.62
CA LEU A 425 3.88 -8.26 7.44
C LEU A 425 4.92 -8.40 6.31
N THR A 426 5.82 -7.43 6.17
CA THR A 426 6.92 -7.48 5.19
C THR A 426 7.96 -8.52 5.60
N CYS A 427 8.36 -8.54 6.88
CA CYS A 427 9.19 -9.58 7.49
C CYS A 427 8.58 -10.98 7.31
N LEU A 428 7.27 -11.14 7.55
CA LEU A 428 6.57 -12.42 7.36
C LEU A 428 6.65 -12.91 5.90
N ALA A 429 6.58 -12.00 4.92
CA ALA A 429 6.77 -12.35 3.51
C ALA A 429 8.21 -12.76 3.22
N GLN A 430 9.19 -11.97 3.69
CA GLN A 430 10.63 -12.22 3.51
C GLN A 430 11.07 -13.56 4.11
N CYS A 431 10.52 -13.95 5.26
CA CYS A 431 10.82 -15.23 5.92
C CYS A 431 10.57 -16.46 5.03
N LEU A 432 9.68 -16.38 4.04
CA LEU A 432 9.40 -17.47 3.10
C LEU A 432 10.40 -17.54 1.93
N ASP A 433 11.06 -16.41 1.63
CA ASP A 433 12.12 -16.33 0.62
C ASP A 433 13.52 -16.55 1.23
N LEU A 434 13.64 -16.74 2.56
CA LEU A 434 14.89 -17.11 3.23
C LEU A 434 15.28 -18.57 2.90
N PRO A 435 16.60 -18.89 2.83
CA PRO A 435 17.08 -20.27 2.66
C PRO A 435 16.91 -21.14 3.93
N SER A 436 16.22 -20.65 4.96
CA SER A 436 16.06 -21.29 6.27
C SER A 436 14.81 -22.19 6.31
N MET A 437 15.01 -23.50 6.15
CA MET A 437 13.92 -24.49 6.20
C MET A 437 13.10 -24.44 7.50
N ASN A 438 13.72 -24.07 8.62
CA ASN A 438 13.05 -23.99 9.92
C ASN A 438 12.19 -22.71 10.04
N ALA A 439 12.59 -21.60 9.41
CA ALA A 439 11.74 -20.41 9.29
C ALA A 439 10.49 -20.70 8.44
N THR A 440 10.66 -21.35 7.29
CA THR A 440 9.55 -21.77 6.41
C THR A 440 8.64 -22.79 7.08
N ARG A 441 9.17 -23.77 7.84
CA ARG A 441 8.37 -24.70 8.67
C ARG A 441 7.56 -23.93 9.72
N SER A 442 8.19 -23.00 10.43
CA SER A 442 7.54 -22.18 11.45
C SER A 442 6.37 -21.36 10.88
N ILE A 443 6.45 -20.88 9.64
CA ILE A 443 5.31 -20.20 9.00
C ILE A 443 4.22 -21.19 8.58
N LYS A 444 4.57 -22.38 8.05
CA LYS A 444 3.57 -23.42 7.75
C LYS A 444 2.76 -23.83 8.98
N GLU A 445 3.39 -23.85 10.16
CA GLU A 445 2.73 -24.10 11.45
C GLU A 445 1.73 -23.00 11.88
N LEU A 446 1.80 -21.78 11.33
CA LEU A 446 0.80 -20.73 11.55
C LEU A 446 -0.45 -20.90 10.67
N PHE A 447 -0.32 -21.65 9.57
CA PHE A 447 -1.37 -21.87 8.56
C PHE A 447 -1.57 -23.36 8.25
N PRO A 448 -1.83 -24.24 9.26
CA PRO A 448 -1.99 -25.66 9.02
C PRO A 448 -3.14 -25.95 8.06
N THR A 449 -2.82 -26.66 6.97
CA THR A 449 -3.78 -27.27 6.06
C THR A 449 -4.38 -28.53 6.69
N SER A 450 -5.61 -28.89 6.30
CA SER A 450 -6.39 -29.96 6.93
C SER A 450 -5.79 -31.37 6.81
N GLU A 451 -4.76 -31.55 6.00
CA GLU A 451 -4.18 -32.86 5.66
C GLU A 451 -2.94 -33.23 6.48
N SER A 452 -2.29 -32.29 7.20
CA SER A 452 -0.99 -32.55 7.86
C SER A 452 -1.05 -32.78 9.38
N LEU A 453 -2.23 -33.05 9.95
CA LEU A 453 -2.39 -33.31 11.40
C LEU A 453 -2.04 -34.75 11.78
N SER A 454 -0.73 -35.07 11.70
CA SER A 454 -0.17 -36.22 12.42
C SER A 454 -0.42 -36.06 13.93
N HIS A 455 -0.97 -37.09 14.57
CA HIS A 455 -1.35 -37.08 15.99
C HIS A 455 -0.20 -36.72 16.95
N THR A 456 1.07 -36.90 16.53
CA THR A 456 2.25 -36.53 17.32
C THR A 456 2.36 -35.03 17.59
N TYR A 457 1.84 -34.16 16.71
CA TYR A 457 1.96 -32.69 16.86
C TYR A 457 1.15 -32.10 18.02
N ILE A 458 0.04 -32.75 18.41
CA ILE A 458 -0.81 -32.28 19.51
C ILE A 458 -0.07 -32.44 20.86
N TYR A 459 0.69 -33.52 21.02
CA TYR A 459 1.39 -33.84 22.27
C TYR A 459 2.53 -32.85 22.58
N ILE A 460 3.28 -32.43 21.55
CA ILE A 460 4.37 -31.45 21.71
C ILE A 460 3.81 -30.05 22.03
N CYS A 461 2.68 -29.66 21.43
CA CYS A 461 2.04 -28.36 21.70
C CYS A 461 1.49 -28.23 23.12
N MET A 462 1.13 -29.33 23.78
CA MET A 462 0.67 -29.34 25.17
C MET A 462 1.81 -29.14 26.19
N TYR A 463 3.05 -29.50 25.86
CA TYR A 463 4.15 -29.56 26.84
C TYR A 463 4.90 -28.23 27.07
N VAL A 464 4.64 -27.18 26.27
CA VAL A 464 5.48 -25.95 26.22
C VAL A 464 4.70 -24.67 26.63
N HIS A 465 3.42 -24.76 26.99
CA HIS A 465 2.52 -23.60 27.08
C HIS A 465 2.53 -22.80 28.40
N MET A 466 3.72 -22.38 28.87
CA MET A 466 3.87 -21.53 30.07
C MET A 466 3.85 -20.01 29.84
N HIS A 467 3.27 -19.52 28.73
CA HIS A 467 2.76 -18.15 28.64
C HIS A 467 1.54 -18.06 27.70
N LYS A 468 0.60 -17.15 28.01
CA LYS A 468 -0.67 -16.94 27.27
C LYS A 468 -0.42 -16.40 25.85
N ALA A 469 -0.22 -17.29 24.88
CA ALA A 469 -0.61 -17.04 23.50
C ALA A 469 -2.09 -17.45 23.31
N PRO A 470 -2.93 -16.67 22.60
CA PRO A 470 -4.29 -17.11 22.30
C PRO A 470 -4.26 -18.27 21.30
N ASN A 471 -5.02 -19.32 21.58
CA ASN A 471 -5.31 -20.42 20.65
C ASN A 471 -6.20 -19.93 19.48
N THR A 472 -5.66 -19.12 18.58
CA THR A 472 -6.31 -18.75 17.31
C THR A 472 -6.20 -19.90 16.32
N SER A 473 -7.33 -20.33 15.76
CA SER A 473 -7.36 -21.33 14.69
C SER A 473 -6.73 -20.79 13.39
N SER A 474 -6.34 -21.68 12.46
CA SER A 474 -5.80 -21.24 11.16
C SER A 474 -6.78 -20.36 10.37
N LYS A 475 -8.09 -20.58 10.56
CA LYS A 475 -9.16 -19.74 9.99
C LYS A 475 -9.14 -18.32 10.56
N ASP A 476 -8.95 -18.16 11.88
CA ASP A 476 -8.85 -16.85 12.53
C ASP A 476 -7.59 -16.10 12.08
N THR A 477 -6.48 -16.83 11.97
CA THR A 477 -5.22 -16.29 11.43
C THR A 477 -5.38 -15.77 10.00
N MET A 478 -6.06 -16.53 9.13
CA MET A 478 -6.33 -16.12 7.75
C MET A 478 -7.32 -14.96 7.65
N ALA A 479 -8.40 -14.96 8.45
CA ALA A 479 -9.37 -13.86 8.51
C ALA A 479 -8.69 -12.54 8.91
N LEU A 480 -7.81 -12.59 9.92
CA LEU A 480 -7.00 -11.45 10.35
C LEU A 480 -6.02 -10.95 9.26
N LEU A 481 -5.47 -11.83 8.43
CA LEU A 481 -4.64 -11.42 7.28
C LEU A 481 -5.49 -10.75 6.19
N LYS A 482 -6.65 -11.33 5.84
CA LYS A 482 -7.59 -10.71 4.88
C LYS A 482 -8.07 -9.33 5.35
N HIS A 483 -8.33 -9.17 6.66
CA HIS A 483 -8.62 -7.87 7.25
C HIS A 483 -7.48 -6.85 7.06
N ARG A 484 -6.21 -7.28 7.12
CA ARG A 484 -5.06 -6.38 6.89
C ARG A 484 -4.89 -5.96 5.42
N VAL A 485 -5.37 -6.76 4.46
CA VAL A 485 -5.43 -6.35 3.05
C VAL A 485 -6.41 -5.17 2.85
N SER A 486 -7.38 -5.01 3.75
CA SER A 486 -8.33 -3.89 3.79
C SER A 486 -8.06 -2.88 4.92
N ASP A 487 -6.85 -2.85 5.50
CA ASP A 487 -6.49 -1.90 6.58
C ASP A 487 -6.65 -0.44 6.11
N PRO A 488 -7.15 0.49 6.95
CA PRO A 488 -7.33 1.89 6.58
C PRO A 488 -6.02 2.56 6.12
N LYS A 489 -4.85 2.08 6.56
CA LYS A 489 -3.55 2.66 6.20
C LYS A 489 -2.96 2.00 4.96
N THR A 490 -2.76 2.80 3.92
CA THR A 490 -2.24 2.42 2.59
C THR A 490 -1.01 1.53 2.64
N ASN A 491 0.00 1.86 3.46
CA ASN A 491 1.21 1.03 3.56
C ASN A 491 0.93 -0.36 4.14
N VAL A 492 0.01 -0.48 5.10
CA VAL A 492 -0.36 -1.79 5.68
C VAL A 492 -1.05 -2.66 4.62
N ARG A 493 -1.92 -2.11 3.77
CA ARG A 493 -2.51 -2.85 2.64
C ARG A 493 -1.44 -3.37 1.67
N LYS A 494 -0.44 -2.54 1.31
CA LYS A 494 0.69 -2.96 0.45
C LYS A 494 1.48 -4.12 1.07
N CYS A 495 1.82 -4.03 2.35
CA CYS A 495 2.58 -5.07 3.05
C CYS A 495 1.76 -6.35 3.25
N ALA A 496 0.44 -6.24 3.54
CA ALA A 496 -0.46 -7.37 3.63
C ALA A 496 -0.63 -8.11 2.30
N LEU A 497 -0.70 -7.38 1.18
CA LEU A 497 -0.68 -7.97 -0.16
C LEU A 497 0.61 -8.74 -0.44
N GLN A 498 1.77 -8.18 -0.07
CA GLN A 498 3.05 -8.88 -0.21
C GLN A 498 3.10 -10.16 0.63
N ALA A 499 2.63 -10.12 1.88
CA ALA A 499 2.55 -11.30 2.74
C ALA A 499 1.62 -12.37 2.18
N MET A 500 0.43 -11.97 1.72
CA MET A 500 -0.55 -12.89 1.12
C MET A 500 -0.04 -13.51 -0.18
N MET A 501 0.65 -12.73 -1.03
CA MET A 501 1.32 -13.24 -2.22
C MET A 501 2.42 -14.25 -1.85
N GLY A 502 3.29 -13.95 -0.88
CA GLY A 502 4.33 -14.87 -0.42
C GLY A 502 3.78 -16.22 0.07
N LEU A 503 2.69 -16.17 0.87
CA LEU A 503 2.03 -17.38 1.36
C LEU A 503 1.40 -18.24 0.25
N LEU A 504 0.88 -17.62 -0.82
CA LEU A 504 0.36 -18.31 -2.01
C LEU A 504 1.50 -18.85 -2.87
N LYS A 505 2.53 -18.03 -3.13
CA LYS A 505 3.75 -18.38 -3.90
C LYS A 505 4.40 -19.64 -3.36
N HIS A 506 4.53 -19.77 -2.04
CA HIS A 506 5.18 -20.90 -1.39
C HIS A 506 4.24 -22.04 -0.97
N ASN A 507 3.00 -22.05 -1.47
CA ASN A 507 1.96 -23.05 -1.17
C ASN A 507 1.75 -23.27 0.35
N VAL A 508 1.90 -22.21 1.15
CA VAL A 508 1.60 -22.22 2.58
C VAL A 508 0.09 -22.12 2.82
N ILE A 509 -0.59 -21.34 1.99
CA ILE A 509 -2.05 -21.29 1.92
C ILE A 509 -2.52 -21.75 0.54
N MET A 510 -3.70 -22.37 0.47
CA MET A 510 -4.23 -22.92 -0.78
C MET A 510 -4.47 -21.83 -1.82
N LEU A 511 -4.08 -22.12 -3.07
CA LEU A 511 -4.41 -21.37 -4.28
C LEU A 511 -5.90 -21.52 -4.63
N SER A 512 -6.78 -20.98 -3.79
CA SER A 512 -8.24 -20.97 -4.01
C SER A 512 -8.69 -19.69 -4.71
N GLU A 513 -9.81 -19.76 -5.43
CA GLU A 513 -10.45 -18.60 -6.06
C GLU A 513 -10.73 -17.48 -5.05
N GLU A 514 -11.16 -17.82 -3.83
CA GLU A 514 -11.41 -16.86 -2.73
C GLU A 514 -10.12 -16.12 -2.29
N ASN A 515 -8.97 -16.80 -2.26
CA ASN A 515 -7.70 -16.16 -1.88
C ASN A 515 -7.12 -15.32 -3.02
N LEU A 516 -7.25 -15.80 -4.26
CA LEU A 516 -6.77 -15.09 -5.45
C LEU A 516 -7.66 -13.87 -5.80
N ALA A 517 -8.96 -13.93 -5.50
CA ALA A 517 -9.89 -12.80 -5.60
C ALA A 517 -9.38 -11.59 -4.79
N VAL A 518 -8.91 -11.80 -3.55
CA VAL A 518 -8.39 -10.74 -2.69
C VAL A 518 -7.21 -9.97 -3.33
N LEU A 519 -6.32 -10.65 -4.06
CA LEU A 519 -5.23 -9.97 -4.79
C LEU A 519 -5.76 -9.20 -6.02
N SER A 520 -6.63 -9.83 -6.81
CA SER A 520 -7.15 -9.25 -8.06
C SER A 520 -8.13 -8.08 -7.84
N GLU A 521 -8.91 -8.07 -6.76
CA GLU A 521 -9.75 -6.93 -6.39
C GLU A 521 -8.93 -5.70 -6.00
N ARG A 522 -7.76 -5.90 -5.36
CA ARG A 522 -6.88 -4.79 -4.95
C ARG A 522 -6.17 -4.09 -6.12
N THR A 523 -6.26 -4.58 -7.36
CA THR A 523 -5.84 -3.78 -8.52
C THR A 523 -6.72 -2.54 -8.72
N ARG A 524 -7.90 -2.49 -8.07
CA ARG A 524 -8.84 -1.36 -8.06
C ARG A 524 -8.88 -0.60 -6.72
N ASP A 525 -7.90 -0.82 -5.84
CA ASP A 525 -7.80 -0.10 -4.55
C ASP A 525 -7.74 1.43 -4.76
N PRO A 526 -8.36 2.27 -3.91
CA PRO A 526 -8.32 3.72 -4.07
C PRO A 526 -6.91 4.33 -4.08
N ALA A 527 -5.91 3.66 -3.49
CA ALA A 527 -4.54 4.16 -3.47
C ALA A 527 -3.70 3.64 -4.64
N LEU A 528 -3.17 4.54 -5.46
CA LEU A 528 -2.27 4.27 -6.60
C LEU A 528 -1.15 3.27 -6.27
N SER A 529 -0.50 3.44 -5.11
CA SER A 529 0.61 2.58 -4.68
C SER A 529 0.19 1.19 -4.21
N VAL A 530 -1.09 0.97 -3.90
CA VAL A 530 -1.68 -0.35 -3.64
C VAL A 530 -2.05 -1.01 -4.97
N LYS A 531 -2.70 -0.30 -5.91
CA LYS A 531 -3.01 -0.82 -7.25
C LYS A 531 -1.76 -1.39 -7.94
N LYS A 532 -0.69 -0.59 -8.01
CA LYS A 532 0.60 -1.02 -8.59
C LYS A 532 1.21 -2.22 -7.86
N LYS A 533 1.07 -2.30 -6.53
CA LYS A 533 1.58 -3.44 -5.77
C LYS A 533 0.75 -4.71 -5.99
N ALA A 534 -0.57 -4.60 -6.11
CA ALA A 534 -1.45 -5.72 -6.45
C ALA A 534 -1.15 -6.28 -7.85
N LEU A 535 -0.96 -5.42 -8.86
CA LEU A 535 -0.51 -5.83 -10.20
C LEU A 535 0.82 -6.59 -10.15
N GLN A 536 1.81 -6.07 -9.40
CA GLN A 536 3.09 -6.76 -9.23
C GLN A 536 2.93 -8.10 -8.50
N CYS A 537 2.14 -8.17 -7.43
CA CYS A 537 1.90 -9.43 -6.72
C CYS A 537 1.21 -10.50 -7.58
N LEU A 538 0.35 -10.11 -8.54
CA LEU A 538 -0.21 -11.03 -9.52
C LEU A 538 0.84 -11.51 -10.53
N MET A 539 1.72 -10.62 -11.01
CA MET A 539 2.86 -10.99 -11.86
C MET A 539 3.81 -11.98 -11.16
N ASP A 540 4.21 -11.65 -9.92
CA ASP A 540 5.12 -12.47 -9.11
C ASP A 540 4.54 -13.88 -8.88
N LEU A 541 3.21 -13.97 -8.66
CA LEU A 541 2.52 -15.23 -8.46
C LEU A 541 2.33 -16.04 -9.75
N LEU A 542 2.08 -15.36 -10.88
CA LEU A 542 1.99 -16.00 -12.19
C LEU A 542 3.34 -16.56 -12.64
N ALA A 543 4.43 -15.83 -12.38
CA ALA A 543 5.78 -16.30 -12.66
C ALA A 543 6.18 -17.51 -11.80
N ALA A 544 5.64 -17.62 -10.58
CA ALA A 544 5.88 -18.75 -9.69
C ALA A 544 5.03 -19.99 -10.01
N HIS A 545 3.79 -19.80 -10.49
CA HIS A 545 2.83 -20.86 -10.80
C HIS A 545 2.24 -20.72 -12.21
N PRO A 546 3.06 -20.78 -13.28
CA PRO A 546 2.61 -20.47 -14.65
C PRO A 546 1.53 -21.44 -15.16
N GLU A 547 1.58 -22.71 -14.76
CA GLU A 547 0.63 -23.76 -15.18
C GLU A 547 -0.70 -23.73 -14.41
N ASN A 548 -0.83 -22.90 -13.36
CA ASN A 548 -2.02 -22.91 -12.52
C ASN A 548 -3.16 -22.06 -13.11
N SER A 549 -4.18 -22.73 -13.67
CA SER A 549 -5.35 -22.07 -14.30
C SER A 549 -6.10 -21.09 -13.39
N LEU A 550 -6.10 -21.27 -12.05
CA LEU A 550 -6.73 -20.31 -11.14
C LEU A 550 -5.89 -19.03 -11.01
N VAL A 551 -4.56 -19.16 -10.96
CA VAL A 551 -3.64 -18.01 -10.95
C VAL A 551 -3.70 -17.27 -12.28
N GLN A 552 -3.67 -17.99 -13.41
CA GLN A 552 -3.87 -17.43 -14.75
C GLN A 552 -5.18 -16.61 -14.84
N LYS A 553 -6.31 -17.17 -14.38
CA LYS A 553 -7.61 -16.47 -14.34
C LYS A 553 -7.58 -15.23 -13.45
N ALA A 554 -7.02 -15.32 -12.24
CA ALA A 554 -6.93 -14.19 -11.32
C ALA A 554 -6.06 -13.05 -11.87
N TRP A 555 -4.95 -13.39 -12.55
CA TRP A 555 -4.10 -12.44 -13.27
C TRP A 555 -4.88 -11.73 -14.38
N LEU A 556 -5.56 -12.48 -15.26
CA LEU A 556 -6.39 -11.89 -16.32
C LEU A 556 -7.45 -10.93 -15.74
N ARG A 557 -8.16 -11.36 -14.68
CA ARG A 557 -9.21 -10.58 -14.01
C ARG A 557 -8.71 -9.31 -13.31
N GLY A 558 -7.46 -9.32 -12.84
CA GLY A 558 -6.84 -8.18 -12.16
C GLY A 558 -6.12 -7.21 -13.10
N VAL A 559 -5.34 -7.72 -14.06
CA VAL A 559 -4.43 -6.93 -14.93
C VAL A 559 -5.16 -6.40 -16.17
N VAL A 560 -5.92 -7.22 -16.89
CA VAL A 560 -6.51 -6.82 -18.18
C VAL A 560 -7.47 -5.62 -18.02
N PRO A 561 -8.35 -5.54 -17.00
CA PRO A 561 -9.17 -4.35 -16.77
C PRO A 561 -8.39 -3.08 -16.35
N ALA A 562 -7.18 -3.21 -15.81
CA ALA A 562 -6.38 -2.06 -15.35
C ALA A 562 -5.80 -1.23 -16.51
N VAL A 563 -5.88 -1.72 -17.76
CA VAL A 563 -5.57 -0.98 -18.99
C VAL A 563 -6.44 0.28 -19.16
N VAL A 564 -7.62 0.33 -18.53
CA VAL A 564 -8.52 1.50 -18.54
C VAL A 564 -8.72 2.12 -17.17
N ASP A 565 -7.74 1.97 -16.26
CA ASP A 565 -7.76 2.65 -14.96
C ASP A 565 -7.79 4.18 -15.13
N ALA A 566 -8.36 4.89 -14.15
CA ALA A 566 -8.40 6.36 -14.19
C ALA A 566 -6.99 7.01 -14.10
N GLU A 567 -6.01 6.31 -13.54
CA GLU A 567 -4.65 6.82 -13.35
C GLU A 567 -3.71 6.28 -14.43
N SER A 568 -3.14 7.16 -15.28
CA SER A 568 -2.31 6.79 -16.43
C SER A 568 -1.16 5.86 -16.08
N SER A 569 -0.46 6.12 -14.97
CA SER A 569 0.68 5.30 -14.56
C SER A 569 0.30 3.89 -14.05
N VAL A 570 -1.00 3.61 -13.85
CA VAL A 570 -1.53 2.23 -13.66
C VAL A 570 -1.77 1.57 -15.01
N GLN A 571 -2.34 2.30 -15.98
CA GLN A 571 -2.50 1.82 -17.37
C GLN A 571 -1.14 1.40 -17.94
N GLU A 572 -0.12 2.25 -17.79
CA GLU A 572 1.26 1.96 -18.21
C GLU A 572 1.78 0.67 -17.59
N LYS A 573 1.60 0.46 -16.27
CA LYS A 573 2.06 -0.77 -15.61
C LYS A 573 1.27 -2.00 -16.06
N ALA A 574 -0.04 -1.88 -16.29
CA ALA A 574 -0.86 -2.97 -16.80
C ALA A 574 -0.48 -3.35 -18.24
N LEU A 575 -0.18 -2.36 -19.09
CA LEU A 575 0.33 -2.56 -20.45
C LEU A 575 1.73 -3.20 -20.43
N GLU A 576 2.63 -2.77 -19.55
CA GLU A 576 3.96 -3.38 -19.36
C GLU A 576 3.83 -4.87 -18.98
N CYS A 577 2.95 -5.19 -18.03
CA CYS A 577 2.67 -6.57 -17.62
C CYS A 577 2.12 -7.43 -18.78
N LEU A 578 1.20 -6.89 -19.58
CA LEU A 578 0.64 -7.58 -20.75
C LEU A 578 1.68 -7.73 -21.87
N GLU A 579 2.57 -6.75 -22.06
CA GLU A 579 3.63 -6.79 -23.07
C GLU A 579 4.66 -7.88 -22.74
N GLN A 580 5.11 -7.95 -21.48
CA GLN A 580 6.07 -8.95 -20.98
C GLN A 580 5.51 -10.39 -20.97
N THR A 581 4.20 -10.53 -20.73
CA THR A 581 3.56 -11.85 -20.58
C THR A 581 3.01 -12.38 -21.89
N ILE A 582 2.65 -11.51 -22.84
CA ILE A 582 2.02 -11.91 -24.11
C ILE A 582 2.89 -11.52 -25.31
N LEU A 583 3.09 -10.22 -25.57
CA LEU A 583 3.72 -9.77 -26.82
C LEU A 583 5.16 -10.25 -26.98
N SER A 584 5.99 -10.17 -25.93
CA SER A 584 7.41 -10.56 -26.00
C SER A 584 7.65 -12.06 -26.13
N GLN A 585 6.61 -12.88 -25.95
CA GLN A 585 6.70 -14.34 -26.00
C GLN A 585 6.26 -14.95 -27.35
N VAL A 586 5.68 -14.15 -28.26
CA VAL A 586 5.28 -14.60 -29.61
C VAL A 586 6.51 -14.72 -30.52
N LYS A 587 7.19 -15.87 -30.41
CA LYS A 587 8.31 -16.30 -31.24
C LYS A 587 7.81 -17.15 -32.42
N SER A 588 8.66 -17.43 -33.41
CA SER A 588 8.30 -18.30 -34.55
C SER A 588 7.94 -19.72 -34.08
N HIS A 589 6.93 -20.35 -34.70
CA HIS A 589 6.53 -21.72 -34.38
C HIS A 589 7.67 -22.73 -34.57
N GLY A 590 8.58 -22.50 -35.52
CA GLY A 590 9.77 -23.34 -35.69
C GLY A 590 10.79 -23.25 -34.56
N SER A 591 10.69 -22.26 -33.66
CA SER A 591 11.47 -22.13 -32.43
C SER A 591 10.63 -22.28 -31.16
N TYR A 592 9.36 -22.68 -31.30
CA TYR A 592 8.47 -22.97 -30.18
C TYR A 592 8.94 -24.22 -29.43
N SER A 593 8.85 -24.19 -28.11
CA SER A 593 9.25 -25.30 -27.25
C SER A 593 8.25 -25.44 -26.11
N TYR A 594 7.60 -26.60 -26.03
CA TYR A 594 6.77 -26.99 -24.89
C TYR A 594 7.53 -27.04 -23.54
N ARG A 595 8.87 -26.92 -23.55
CA ARG A 595 9.69 -26.79 -22.34
C ARG A 595 9.89 -25.33 -21.89
N ASP A 596 9.51 -24.34 -22.69
CA ASP A 596 9.55 -22.92 -22.31
C ASP A 596 8.20 -22.53 -21.68
N ALA A 597 8.14 -22.59 -20.35
CA ALA A 597 6.94 -22.30 -19.58
C ALA A 597 6.35 -20.90 -19.83
N GLN A 598 7.14 -19.92 -20.29
CA GLN A 598 6.62 -18.58 -20.63
C GLN A 598 5.85 -18.58 -21.96
N GLN A 599 6.31 -19.39 -22.93
CA GLN A 599 5.59 -19.55 -24.21
C GLN A 599 4.30 -20.32 -24.01
N THR A 600 4.31 -21.44 -23.27
CA THR A 600 3.09 -22.20 -22.93
C THR A 600 2.08 -21.33 -22.19
N LEU A 601 2.51 -20.62 -21.13
CA LEU A 601 1.69 -19.67 -20.38
C LEU A 601 1.01 -18.62 -21.26
N THR A 602 1.71 -18.11 -22.28
CA THR A 602 1.17 -17.10 -23.21
C THR A 602 -0.06 -17.64 -23.94
N TRP A 603 0.04 -18.86 -24.47
CA TRP A 603 -1.04 -19.49 -25.23
C TRP A 603 -2.18 -19.97 -24.33
N ASP A 604 -1.88 -20.46 -23.11
CA ASP A 604 -2.88 -20.79 -22.09
C ASP A 604 -3.74 -19.56 -21.71
N LEU A 605 -3.11 -18.42 -21.47
CA LEU A 605 -3.80 -17.16 -21.15
C LEU A 605 -4.71 -16.70 -22.30
N LEU A 606 -4.28 -16.86 -23.55
CA LEU A 606 -5.07 -16.55 -24.73
C LEU A 606 -6.24 -17.53 -24.91
N GLY A 607 -6.04 -18.82 -24.66
CA GLY A 607 -7.11 -19.82 -24.60
C GLY A 607 -8.16 -19.49 -23.52
N LEU A 608 -7.70 -19.12 -22.31
CA LEU A 608 -8.58 -18.69 -21.23
C LEU A 608 -9.36 -17.40 -21.55
N LEU A 609 -8.77 -16.46 -22.31
CA LEU A 609 -9.47 -15.29 -22.84
C LEU A 609 -10.54 -15.66 -23.88
N CYS A 610 -10.24 -16.62 -24.77
CA CYS A 610 -11.17 -17.13 -25.77
C CYS A 610 -12.37 -17.89 -25.17
N ASP A 611 -12.18 -18.63 -24.09
CA ASP A 611 -13.22 -19.53 -23.55
C ASP A 611 -13.88 -19.00 -22.27
N ASN A 612 -13.08 -18.75 -21.23
CA ASN A 612 -13.57 -18.52 -19.87
C ASN A 612 -13.66 -17.03 -19.47
N CYS A 613 -12.95 -16.16 -20.18
CA CYS A 613 -12.80 -14.73 -19.86
C CYS A 613 -13.13 -13.80 -21.04
N GLN A 614 -14.05 -14.21 -21.92
CA GLN A 614 -14.52 -13.43 -23.08
C GLN A 614 -14.99 -12.00 -22.70
N ASP A 615 -15.50 -11.80 -21.47
CA ASP A 615 -15.93 -10.51 -20.95
C ASP A 615 -14.79 -9.49 -20.78
N LEU A 616 -13.53 -9.94 -20.78
CA LEU A 616 -12.35 -9.08 -20.76
C LEU A 616 -11.95 -8.54 -22.14
N GLY A 617 -12.52 -9.09 -23.23
CA GLY A 617 -12.08 -8.81 -24.61
C GLY A 617 -12.12 -7.34 -25.03
N ARG A 618 -12.99 -6.52 -24.43
CA ARG A 618 -13.04 -5.07 -24.65
C ARG A 618 -11.81 -4.33 -24.12
N TYR A 619 -11.36 -4.69 -22.91
CA TYR A 619 -10.18 -4.10 -22.28
C TYR A 619 -8.89 -4.58 -22.98
N PHE A 620 -8.87 -5.86 -23.35
CA PHE A 620 -7.80 -6.44 -24.17
C PHE A 620 -7.69 -5.72 -25.53
N SER A 621 -8.81 -5.52 -26.24
CA SER A 621 -8.83 -4.76 -27.50
C SER A 621 -8.29 -3.33 -27.34
N ARG A 622 -8.59 -2.67 -26.21
CA ARG A 622 -8.06 -1.33 -25.90
C ARG A 622 -6.54 -1.32 -25.72
N ALA A 623 -5.93 -2.38 -25.18
CA ALA A 623 -4.46 -2.48 -25.10
C ALA A 623 -3.83 -2.47 -26.51
N PHE A 624 -4.41 -3.22 -27.46
CA PHE A 624 -3.95 -3.24 -28.86
C PHE A 624 -4.10 -1.88 -29.54
N THR A 625 -5.17 -1.12 -29.26
CA THR A 625 -5.30 0.26 -29.76
C THR A 625 -4.18 1.19 -29.24
N VAL A 626 -3.70 0.98 -28.01
CA VAL A 626 -2.60 1.77 -27.43
C VAL A 626 -1.26 1.33 -28.02
N TRP A 627 -1.00 0.02 -28.09
CA TRP A 627 0.24 -0.52 -28.66
C TRP A 627 0.41 -0.26 -30.16
N SER A 628 -0.69 -0.22 -30.92
CA SER A 628 -0.70 0.20 -32.33
C SER A 628 -0.14 1.63 -32.47
N LYS A 629 -0.65 2.58 -31.65
CA LYS A 629 -0.14 3.96 -31.61
C LYS A 629 1.31 4.08 -31.13
N GLN A 630 1.82 3.07 -30.42
CA GLN A 630 3.23 2.98 -29.98
C GLN A 630 4.12 2.23 -30.99
N ASN A 631 3.62 1.84 -32.16
CA ASN A 631 4.34 1.10 -33.20
C ASN A 631 4.98 -0.22 -32.70
N LYS A 632 4.33 -0.91 -31.75
CA LYS A 632 4.86 -2.16 -31.15
C LYS A 632 4.80 -3.37 -32.09
N PHE A 633 3.95 -3.34 -33.11
CA PHE A 633 3.72 -4.47 -34.01
C PHE A 633 4.71 -4.45 -35.20
N THR A 634 5.84 -5.14 -35.03
CA THR A 634 6.85 -5.27 -36.09
C THR A 634 6.48 -6.36 -37.10
N ALA A 635 7.01 -6.29 -38.32
CA ALA A 635 6.82 -7.34 -39.34
C ALA A 635 7.31 -8.72 -38.86
N ALA A 636 8.35 -8.77 -38.02
CA ALA A 636 8.83 -10.01 -37.42
C ALA A 636 7.81 -10.61 -36.42
N PHE A 637 7.20 -9.78 -35.57
CA PHE A 637 6.13 -10.21 -34.66
C PHE A 637 4.92 -10.75 -35.44
N ILE A 638 4.53 -10.10 -36.53
CA ILE A 638 3.41 -10.51 -37.39
C ILE A 638 3.70 -11.86 -38.06
N ASN A 639 4.89 -12.04 -38.64
CA ASN A 639 5.28 -13.31 -39.27
C ASN A 639 5.38 -14.46 -38.25
N ASN A 640 5.88 -14.17 -37.04
CA ASN A 640 5.86 -15.13 -35.94
C ASN A 640 4.42 -15.51 -35.59
N LEU A 641 3.51 -14.54 -35.44
CA LEU A 641 2.11 -14.78 -35.10
C LEU A 641 1.38 -15.63 -36.17
N ILE A 642 1.59 -15.32 -37.46
CA ILE A 642 1.04 -16.09 -38.58
C ILE A 642 1.59 -17.54 -38.57
N SER A 643 2.81 -17.79 -38.10
CA SER A 643 3.32 -19.17 -38.00
C SER A 643 2.60 -20.07 -36.98
N HIS A 644 1.74 -19.50 -36.11
CA HIS A 644 0.93 -20.24 -35.13
C HIS A 644 -0.54 -20.43 -35.54
N THR A 645 -0.98 -19.96 -36.71
CA THR A 645 -2.41 -20.06 -37.13
C THR A 645 -2.89 -21.48 -37.41
N GLU A 646 -1.96 -22.42 -37.55
CA GLU A 646 -2.18 -23.86 -37.81
C GLU A 646 -1.77 -24.75 -36.59
N ALA A 647 -1.29 -24.13 -35.50
CA ALA A 647 -0.84 -24.85 -34.30
C ALA A 647 -2.02 -25.29 -33.40
N GLU A 648 -1.76 -26.14 -32.40
CA GLU A 648 -2.81 -26.62 -31.47
C GLU A 648 -3.54 -25.46 -30.74
N HIS A 649 -2.82 -24.37 -30.47
CA HIS A 649 -3.34 -23.13 -29.86
C HIS A 649 -3.80 -22.06 -30.89
N ALA A 650 -4.07 -22.43 -32.14
CA ALA A 650 -4.47 -21.53 -33.23
C ALA A 650 -5.56 -20.51 -32.84
N THR A 651 -6.55 -20.91 -32.03
CA THR A 651 -7.62 -20.04 -31.52
C THR A 651 -7.08 -18.74 -30.89
N GLY A 652 -5.97 -18.82 -30.15
CA GLY A 652 -5.29 -17.67 -29.52
C GLY A 652 -4.46 -16.85 -30.51
N ALA A 653 -3.83 -17.50 -31.49
CA ALA A 653 -3.12 -16.80 -32.58
C ALA A 653 -4.08 -15.97 -33.45
N TRP A 654 -5.23 -16.55 -33.82
CA TRP A 654 -6.29 -15.84 -34.53
C TRP A 654 -6.91 -14.71 -33.70
N LEU A 655 -7.08 -14.87 -32.37
CA LEU A 655 -7.49 -13.77 -31.49
C LEU A 655 -6.54 -12.57 -31.60
N LEU A 656 -5.23 -12.80 -31.45
CA LEU A 656 -4.23 -11.74 -31.56
C LEU A 656 -4.23 -11.11 -32.97
N LEU A 657 -4.31 -11.92 -34.03
CA LEU A 657 -4.30 -11.42 -35.41
C LEU A 657 -5.51 -10.52 -35.68
N SER A 658 -6.69 -10.87 -35.14
CA SER A 658 -7.93 -10.06 -35.20
C SER A 658 -7.87 -8.72 -34.42
N LYS A 659 -6.74 -8.41 -33.78
CA LYS A 659 -6.48 -7.13 -33.09
C LYS A 659 -5.32 -6.35 -33.69
N VAL A 660 -4.55 -6.95 -34.59
CA VAL A 660 -3.38 -6.35 -35.24
C VAL A 660 -3.65 -6.08 -36.72
N ALA A 661 -4.52 -6.87 -37.37
CA ALA A 661 -4.72 -6.84 -38.82
C ALA A 661 -5.04 -5.44 -39.39
N SER A 662 -6.05 -4.75 -38.85
CA SER A 662 -6.42 -3.37 -39.24
C SER A 662 -5.32 -2.31 -39.04
N SER A 663 -4.26 -2.60 -38.29
CA SER A 663 -3.10 -1.70 -38.13
C SER A 663 -1.93 -2.03 -39.07
N CYS A 664 -2.04 -3.02 -39.96
CA CYS A 664 -0.91 -3.64 -40.66
C CYS A 664 -1.19 -3.95 -42.15
N PRO A 665 -0.95 -3.00 -43.08
CA PRO A 665 -1.29 -3.14 -44.52
C PRO A 665 -0.34 -4.05 -45.33
N ARG A 666 0.51 -4.85 -44.68
CA ARG A 666 1.50 -5.76 -45.29
C ARG A 666 1.49 -7.12 -44.59
N LEU A 667 0.34 -7.78 -44.58
CA LEU A 667 0.18 -9.15 -44.10
C LEU A 667 0.47 -10.14 -45.23
N ASP A 668 0.86 -11.37 -44.87
CA ASP A 668 0.86 -12.49 -45.81
C ASP A 668 -0.58 -12.94 -46.05
N TYR A 669 -1.20 -12.38 -47.08
CA TYR A 669 -2.58 -12.66 -47.42
C TYR A 669 -2.80 -14.12 -47.89
N GLY A 670 -1.75 -14.80 -48.39
CA GLY A 670 -1.87 -16.18 -48.89
C GLY A 670 -2.34 -17.13 -47.80
N LYS A 671 -1.59 -17.21 -46.70
CA LYS A 671 -1.93 -18.07 -45.55
C LYS A 671 -3.27 -17.75 -44.89
N ILE A 672 -3.68 -16.48 -44.92
CA ILE A 672 -4.97 -16.06 -44.37
C ILE A 672 -6.12 -16.56 -45.27
N LEU A 673 -5.93 -16.57 -46.59
CA LEU A 673 -6.88 -17.13 -47.56
C LEU A 673 -6.89 -18.66 -47.57
N ASP A 674 -5.74 -19.32 -47.38
CA ASP A 674 -5.69 -20.78 -47.21
C ASP A 674 -6.52 -21.22 -45.98
N ALA A 675 -6.38 -20.50 -44.86
CA ALA A 675 -7.18 -20.74 -43.65
C ALA A 675 -8.67 -20.39 -43.81
N TRP A 676 -9.02 -19.45 -44.70
CA TRP A 676 -10.41 -19.22 -45.09
C TRP A 676 -10.96 -20.41 -45.87
N ASP A 677 -10.22 -20.89 -46.87
CA ASP A 677 -10.64 -22.02 -47.70
C ASP A 677 -10.79 -23.29 -46.83
N ASP A 678 -9.96 -23.49 -45.81
CA ASP A 678 -10.11 -24.57 -44.83
C ASP A 678 -11.28 -24.38 -43.85
N LEU A 679 -11.61 -23.15 -43.47
CA LEU A 679 -12.82 -22.82 -42.70
C LEU A 679 -14.10 -23.12 -43.51
N VAL A 680 -14.08 -22.86 -44.82
CA VAL A 680 -15.21 -23.15 -45.73
C VAL A 680 -15.32 -24.65 -46.02
N ARG A 681 -14.18 -25.34 -46.19
CA ARG A 681 -14.13 -26.79 -46.50
C ARG A 681 -14.39 -27.70 -45.29
N SER A 682 -14.06 -27.28 -44.06
CA SER A 682 -14.10 -28.15 -42.88
C SER A 682 -15.19 -27.79 -41.86
N LYS A 683 -15.76 -28.81 -41.19
CA LYS A 683 -16.77 -28.64 -40.12
C LYS A 683 -16.19 -28.63 -38.71
N ASN A 684 -14.86 -28.66 -38.58
CA ASN A 684 -14.17 -28.92 -37.30
C ASN A 684 -13.58 -27.66 -36.63
N VAL A 685 -13.66 -26.48 -37.26
CA VAL A 685 -13.19 -25.22 -36.66
C VAL A 685 -14.17 -24.77 -35.57
N THR A 686 -13.64 -24.31 -34.43
CA THR A 686 -14.47 -23.77 -33.35
C THR A 686 -15.10 -22.44 -33.73
N VAL A 687 -16.33 -22.18 -33.26
CA VAL A 687 -17.08 -20.94 -33.56
C VAL A 687 -16.29 -19.68 -33.17
N THR A 688 -15.48 -19.74 -32.12
CA THR A 688 -14.60 -18.65 -31.67
C THR A 688 -13.50 -18.37 -32.69
N THR A 689 -12.77 -19.39 -33.15
CA THR A 689 -11.75 -19.25 -34.20
C THR A 689 -12.36 -18.78 -35.52
N SER A 690 -13.53 -19.29 -35.91
CA SER A 690 -14.26 -18.82 -37.09
C SER A 690 -14.55 -17.31 -37.02
N CYS A 691 -14.98 -16.81 -35.84
CA CYS A 691 -15.21 -15.38 -35.64
C CYS A 691 -13.92 -14.55 -35.78
N HIS A 692 -12.79 -15.05 -35.28
CA HIS A 692 -11.51 -14.35 -35.38
C HIS A 692 -10.97 -14.31 -36.82
N ILE A 693 -11.06 -15.42 -37.56
CA ILE A 693 -10.73 -15.48 -39.00
C ILE A 693 -11.58 -14.48 -39.78
N LEU A 694 -12.91 -14.47 -39.56
CA LEU A 694 -13.84 -13.51 -40.18
C LEU A 694 -13.50 -12.05 -39.87
N CYS A 695 -13.04 -11.73 -38.66
CA CYS A 695 -12.58 -10.39 -38.32
C CYS A 695 -11.31 -10.01 -39.09
N VAL A 696 -10.31 -10.91 -39.18
CA VAL A 696 -9.08 -10.65 -39.95
C VAL A 696 -9.39 -10.45 -41.44
N ILE A 697 -10.29 -11.24 -42.02
CA ILE A 697 -10.71 -11.11 -43.42
C ILE A 697 -11.45 -9.79 -43.66
N GLY A 698 -12.26 -9.34 -42.70
CA GLY A 698 -12.86 -8.01 -42.71
C GLY A 698 -11.81 -6.89 -42.71
N ASP A 699 -10.82 -6.98 -41.82
CA ASP A 699 -9.75 -5.99 -41.65
C ASP A 699 -8.83 -5.88 -42.90
N ILE A 700 -8.54 -6.98 -43.61
CA ILE A 700 -7.73 -6.97 -44.84
C ILE A 700 -8.54 -6.66 -46.10
N GLY A 701 -9.87 -6.55 -45.99
CA GLY A 701 -10.79 -6.54 -47.12
C GLY A 701 -10.52 -5.44 -48.15
N GLU A 702 -10.10 -4.25 -47.71
CA GLU A 702 -9.75 -3.14 -48.63
C GLU A 702 -8.52 -3.44 -49.51
N HIS A 703 -7.66 -4.39 -49.12
CA HIS A 703 -6.41 -4.73 -49.80
C HIS A 703 -6.52 -5.96 -50.73
N LEU A 704 -7.65 -6.67 -50.71
CA LEU A 704 -7.91 -7.81 -51.61
C LEU A 704 -8.38 -7.33 -53.00
N ASN A 705 -8.10 -8.11 -54.04
CA ASN A 705 -8.63 -7.85 -55.39
C ASN A 705 -10.14 -8.22 -55.49
N GLU A 706 -10.83 -7.65 -56.47
CA GLU A 706 -12.29 -7.82 -56.63
C GLU A 706 -12.71 -9.27 -56.91
N ASP A 707 -11.85 -10.07 -57.56
CA ASP A 707 -12.11 -11.50 -57.78
C ASP A 707 -12.13 -12.29 -56.46
N THR A 708 -11.16 -12.05 -55.58
CA THR A 708 -11.11 -12.73 -54.26
C THR A 708 -12.22 -12.23 -53.33
N LYS A 709 -12.54 -10.92 -53.37
CA LYS A 709 -13.72 -10.37 -52.66
C LYS A 709 -15.01 -11.07 -53.10
N SER A 710 -15.22 -11.21 -54.41
CA SER A 710 -16.39 -11.86 -54.98
C SER A 710 -16.44 -13.35 -54.59
N ARG A 711 -15.29 -14.04 -54.60
CA ARG A 711 -15.17 -15.43 -54.17
C ARG A 711 -15.55 -15.61 -52.69
N ILE A 712 -14.94 -14.82 -51.79
CA ILE A 712 -15.21 -14.86 -50.34
C ILE A 712 -16.70 -14.59 -50.05
N VAL A 713 -17.33 -13.64 -50.75
CA VAL A 713 -18.76 -13.35 -50.58
C VAL A 713 -19.64 -14.52 -51.06
N GLY A 714 -19.30 -15.16 -52.20
CA GLY A 714 -20.03 -16.32 -52.72
C GLY A 714 -19.85 -17.60 -51.90
N GLU A 715 -18.68 -17.78 -51.28
CA GLU A 715 -18.34 -18.94 -50.44
C GLU A 715 -18.78 -18.78 -48.97
N CYS A 716 -19.11 -17.57 -48.53
CA CYS A 716 -19.52 -17.30 -47.15
C CYS A 716 -20.81 -18.08 -46.82
N PRO A 717 -20.77 -19.08 -45.91
CA PRO A 717 -21.97 -19.82 -45.56
C PRO A 717 -22.95 -18.88 -44.86
N SER A 718 -24.23 -18.98 -45.23
CA SER A 718 -25.35 -18.13 -44.80
C SER A 718 -25.73 -18.23 -43.31
N SER A 719 -24.78 -18.60 -42.46
CA SER A 719 -24.95 -18.95 -41.05
C SER A 719 -23.93 -18.31 -40.09
N ASN A 720 -22.91 -17.57 -40.56
CA ASN A 720 -21.93 -16.89 -39.69
C ASN A 720 -21.75 -15.40 -40.06
N GLN A 721 -22.43 -14.51 -39.33
CA GLN A 721 -22.47 -13.07 -39.63
C GLN A 721 -22.01 -12.20 -38.45
N LYS A 722 -20.68 -12.01 -38.37
CA LYS A 722 -20.01 -10.91 -37.67
C LYS A 722 -18.83 -10.44 -38.51
N LEU A 723 -19.10 -9.56 -39.47
CA LEU A 723 -18.09 -8.71 -40.14
C LEU A 723 -18.33 -7.26 -39.72
N ASN A 724 -17.27 -6.45 -39.60
CA ASN A 724 -17.38 -5.08 -39.12
C ASN A 724 -16.40 -4.13 -39.84
N TYR A 725 -16.94 -3.15 -40.56
CA TYR A 725 -16.39 -1.80 -40.75
C TYR A 725 -14.96 -1.59 -41.30
N ALA A 726 -14.70 -2.05 -42.53
CA ALA A 726 -13.66 -1.48 -43.39
C ALA A 726 -13.99 -1.74 -44.88
N LEU A 727 -15.18 -1.31 -45.37
CA LEU A 727 -15.61 -1.46 -46.79
C LEU A 727 -16.95 -0.71 -47.04
N GLN A 728 -17.06 0.58 -46.68
CA GLN A 728 -18.35 1.32 -46.67
C GLN A 728 -19.11 1.30 -48.04
N THR A 729 -18.39 1.23 -49.16
CA THR A 729 -18.95 1.19 -50.53
C THR A 729 -19.43 -0.21 -50.93
N PHE A 730 -18.65 -1.24 -50.63
CA PHE A 730 -18.94 -2.66 -50.95
C PHE A 730 -20.01 -3.25 -50.03
N LEU A 731 -19.99 -2.89 -48.73
CA LEU A 731 -21.01 -3.25 -47.76
C LEU A 731 -22.39 -2.67 -48.14
N ASN A 732 -22.47 -1.49 -48.77
CA ASN A 732 -23.75 -0.95 -49.24
C ASN A 732 -24.40 -1.78 -50.36
N GLN A 733 -23.61 -2.55 -51.11
CA GLN A 733 -24.08 -3.44 -52.15
C GLN A 733 -24.50 -4.79 -51.54
N HIS A 734 -23.59 -5.49 -50.85
CA HIS A 734 -23.84 -6.84 -50.33
C HIS A 734 -24.59 -6.89 -48.99
N CYS A 735 -24.44 -5.92 -48.07
CA CYS A 735 -25.33 -5.86 -46.90
C CYS A 735 -26.77 -5.54 -47.30
N GLY A 736 -27.00 -4.86 -48.44
CA GLY A 736 -28.33 -4.72 -49.02
C GLY A 736 -28.96 -6.06 -49.42
N GLU A 737 -28.16 -6.98 -49.96
CA GLU A 737 -28.56 -8.35 -50.27
C GLU A 737 -28.77 -9.19 -49.00
N LEU A 738 -27.91 -9.04 -47.98
CA LEU A 738 -28.12 -9.70 -46.68
C LEU A 738 -29.39 -9.19 -45.97
N VAL A 739 -29.69 -7.90 -46.06
CA VAL A 739 -30.92 -7.30 -45.54
C VAL A 739 -32.14 -7.85 -46.27
N SER A 740 -32.11 -7.98 -47.61
CA SER A 740 -33.23 -8.54 -48.38
C SER A 740 -33.39 -10.06 -48.17
N LEU A 741 -32.30 -10.81 -48.01
CA LEU A 741 -32.31 -12.23 -47.62
C LEU A 741 -32.92 -12.43 -46.22
N CYS A 742 -32.51 -11.61 -45.24
CA CYS A 742 -33.09 -11.63 -43.90
C CYS A 742 -34.57 -11.21 -43.92
N GLU A 743 -34.94 -10.19 -44.70
CA GLU A 743 -36.33 -9.78 -44.88
C GLU A 743 -37.17 -10.91 -45.50
N ALA A 744 -36.67 -11.59 -46.53
CA ALA A 744 -37.37 -12.68 -47.20
C ALA A 744 -37.55 -13.89 -46.27
N TYR A 745 -36.48 -14.31 -45.57
CA TYR A 745 -36.53 -15.41 -44.61
C TYR A 745 -37.49 -15.10 -43.46
N LEU A 746 -37.34 -13.94 -42.81
CA LEU A 746 -38.20 -13.56 -41.69
C LEU A 746 -39.65 -13.29 -42.15
N SER A 747 -39.87 -12.75 -43.35
CA SER A 747 -41.23 -12.59 -43.90
C SER A 747 -41.90 -13.96 -44.01
N LYS A 748 -41.21 -14.95 -44.58
CA LYS A 748 -41.71 -16.31 -44.70
C LYS A 748 -41.98 -16.94 -43.33
N SER A 749 -41.01 -16.85 -42.41
CA SER A 749 -41.05 -17.53 -41.10
C SER A 749 -41.93 -16.87 -40.04
N LEU A 750 -42.32 -15.60 -40.21
CA LEU A 750 -43.19 -14.87 -39.26
C LEU A 750 -44.63 -14.69 -39.75
N ILE A 751 -44.89 -14.79 -41.07
CA ILE A 751 -46.24 -14.69 -41.64
C ILE A 751 -46.95 -16.06 -41.60
N ASP A 752 -46.21 -17.16 -41.75
CA ASP A 752 -46.74 -18.51 -41.62
C ASP A 752 -47.10 -18.81 -40.15
N ARG A 753 -48.40 -18.77 -39.83
CA ARG A 753 -48.92 -18.89 -38.45
C ARG A 753 -48.85 -20.30 -37.86
N SER A 754 -48.06 -21.20 -38.43
CA SER A 754 -47.78 -22.55 -37.93
C SER A 754 -46.76 -22.59 -36.76
N PHE A 755 -46.65 -21.49 -36.00
CA PHE A 755 -45.62 -21.29 -34.97
C PHE A 755 -45.72 -22.25 -33.76
N GLU A 756 -46.87 -22.90 -33.57
CA GLU A 756 -47.08 -23.89 -32.49
C GLU A 756 -46.39 -25.24 -32.74
N TYR A 757 -45.85 -25.51 -33.94
CA TYR A 757 -45.33 -26.85 -34.30
C TYR A 757 -43.83 -26.92 -34.63
N TYR A 758 -43.09 -25.81 -34.61
CA TYR A 758 -41.69 -25.81 -35.09
C TYR A 758 -40.64 -26.18 -34.03
N CYS A 759 -39.85 -27.21 -34.35
CA CYS A 759 -38.70 -27.66 -33.58
C CYS A 759 -37.71 -26.53 -33.24
N LYS A 760 -37.01 -26.72 -32.10
CA LYS A 760 -35.98 -25.82 -31.53
C LYS A 760 -34.91 -25.33 -32.52
N ALA A 761 -34.66 -26.05 -33.60
CA ALA A 761 -33.76 -25.65 -34.69
C ALA A 761 -34.27 -24.45 -35.51
N SER A 762 -35.56 -24.37 -35.82
CA SER A 762 -36.15 -23.27 -36.62
C SER A 762 -36.05 -21.92 -35.90
N ILE A 763 -36.32 -21.93 -34.60
CA ILE A 763 -36.25 -20.74 -33.73
C ILE A 763 -34.82 -20.16 -33.67
N ASN A 764 -33.77 -21.00 -33.70
CA ASN A 764 -32.39 -20.52 -33.74
C ASN A 764 -32.09 -19.74 -35.04
N TRP A 765 -32.60 -20.18 -36.19
CA TRP A 765 -32.44 -19.45 -37.44
C TRP A 765 -33.15 -18.09 -37.43
N ILE A 766 -34.33 -18.00 -36.78
CA ILE A 766 -35.01 -16.72 -36.56
C ILE A 766 -34.14 -15.77 -35.71
N PHE A 767 -33.45 -16.28 -34.68
CA PHE A 767 -32.51 -15.47 -33.89
C PHE A 767 -31.35 -14.94 -34.75
N CYS A 768 -30.72 -15.81 -35.55
CA CYS A 768 -29.61 -15.43 -36.44
C CYS A 768 -30.05 -14.34 -37.42
N HIS A 769 -31.14 -14.55 -38.16
CA HIS A 769 -31.63 -13.58 -39.15
C HIS A 769 -32.08 -12.26 -38.51
N LEU A 770 -32.69 -12.26 -37.32
CA LEU A 770 -32.98 -11.02 -36.58
C LEU A 770 -31.69 -10.28 -36.19
N TYR A 771 -30.73 -10.97 -35.57
CA TYR A 771 -29.48 -10.35 -35.14
C TYR A 771 -28.69 -9.79 -36.33
N THR A 772 -28.55 -10.57 -37.40
CA THR A 772 -27.91 -10.17 -38.66
C THR A 772 -28.60 -8.97 -39.28
N LEU A 773 -29.92 -9.00 -39.42
CA LEU A 773 -30.69 -7.88 -39.95
C LEU A 773 -30.37 -6.59 -39.18
N GLY A 774 -30.30 -6.67 -37.85
CA GLY A 774 -29.92 -5.56 -37.00
C GLY A 774 -28.49 -5.07 -37.23
N VAL A 775 -27.52 -5.96 -37.40
CA VAL A 775 -26.11 -5.57 -37.70
C VAL A 775 -25.98 -5.00 -39.10
N ALA A 776 -26.44 -5.71 -40.13
CA ALA A 776 -26.35 -5.29 -41.53
C ALA A 776 -27.01 -3.91 -41.75
N SER A 777 -28.15 -3.66 -41.10
CA SER A 777 -28.86 -2.38 -41.14
C SER A 777 -28.07 -1.20 -40.54
N LEU A 778 -27.11 -1.44 -39.64
CA LEU A 778 -26.21 -0.38 -39.16
C LEU A 778 -25.24 0.08 -40.26
N HIS A 779 -24.85 -0.80 -41.18
CA HIS A 779 -23.87 -0.51 -42.23
C HIS A 779 -24.52 -0.06 -43.55
N CYS A 780 -25.76 -0.48 -43.84
CA CYS A 780 -26.51 -0.08 -45.04
C CYS A 780 -27.89 0.54 -44.72
N PRO A 781 -27.96 1.64 -43.93
CA PRO A 781 -29.23 2.21 -43.45
C PRO A 781 -30.19 2.66 -44.57
N SER A 782 -29.67 2.95 -45.77
CA SER A 782 -30.45 3.30 -46.98
C SER A 782 -31.22 2.12 -47.59
N LYS A 783 -30.85 0.87 -47.28
CA LYS A 783 -31.53 -0.35 -47.74
C LYS A 783 -32.65 -0.81 -46.78
N VAL A 784 -32.79 -0.15 -45.63
CA VAL A 784 -33.81 -0.47 -44.62
C VAL A 784 -35.16 0.15 -45.01
N GLY A 785 -35.96 -0.60 -45.77
CA GLY A 785 -37.33 -0.20 -46.11
C GLY A 785 -38.32 -0.24 -44.94
N LYS A 786 -39.44 0.48 -45.06
CA LYS A 786 -40.53 0.50 -44.04
C LYS A 786 -41.03 -0.90 -43.69
N ARG A 787 -41.02 -1.84 -44.65
CA ARG A 787 -41.46 -3.23 -44.48
C ARG A 787 -40.61 -4.00 -43.46
N ILE A 788 -39.29 -3.83 -43.49
CA ILE A 788 -38.34 -4.43 -42.51
C ILE A 788 -38.66 -3.95 -41.10
N VAL A 789 -38.88 -2.64 -40.94
CA VAL A 789 -39.22 -2.03 -39.64
C VAL A 789 -40.55 -2.58 -39.11
N LEU A 790 -41.58 -2.69 -39.95
CA LEU A 790 -42.88 -3.27 -39.58
C LEU A 790 -42.79 -4.76 -39.23
N LEU A 791 -41.91 -5.50 -39.90
CA LEU A 791 -41.66 -6.92 -39.63
C LEU A 791 -40.94 -7.15 -38.30
N VAL A 792 -39.96 -6.31 -37.93
CA VAL A 792 -39.36 -6.38 -36.58
C VAL A 792 -40.35 -5.86 -35.52
N GLN A 793 -41.17 -4.86 -35.87
CA GLN A 793 -42.23 -4.35 -35.00
C GLN A 793 -43.26 -5.44 -34.66
N SER A 794 -43.72 -6.25 -35.62
CA SER A 794 -44.76 -7.26 -35.39
C SER A 794 -44.34 -8.35 -34.38
N VAL A 795 -43.04 -8.62 -34.30
CA VAL A 795 -42.45 -9.52 -33.29
C VAL A 795 -42.55 -8.96 -31.88
N LEU A 796 -42.57 -7.64 -31.71
CA LEU A 796 -42.61 -6.96 -30.39
C LEU A 796 -44.02 -6.52 -30.00
N THR A 797 -44.81 -6.01 -30.95
CA THR A 797 -46.10 -5.36 -30.72
C THR A 797 -47.09 -5.74 -31.81
N SER A 798 -48.31 -6.17 -31.45
CA SER A 798 -49.39 -6.31 -32.44
C SER A 798 -49.92 -4.94 -32.84
N SER A 799 -50.08 -4.70 -34.15
CA SER A 799 -50.54 -3.41 -34.69
C SER A 799 -51.89 -2.95 -34.11
N VAL A 800 -52.01 -1.66 -33.85
CA VAL A 800 -53.28 -0.93 -33.71
C VAL A 800 -53.30 0.12 -34.81
N GLU A 801 -54.46 0.32 -35.42
CA GLU A 801 -54.64 1.20 -36.58
C GLU A 801 -54.39 2.67 -36.24
N GLN A 802 -53.99 3.44 -37.26
CA GLN A 802 -53.69 4.87 -37.13
C GLN A 802 -54.95 5.66 -36.75
N GLN A 803 -54.90 6.43 -35.65
CA GLN A 803 -55.77 7.59 -35.49
C GLN A 803 -54.98 8.80 -34.97
N SER A 804 -55.14 9.90 -35.70
CA SER A 804 -54.83 11.31 -35.37
C SER A 804 -53.42 11.66 -34.86
N GLU A 805 -52.68 12.38 -35.71
CA GLU A 805 -51.61 13.27 -35.29
C GLU A 805 -52.20 14.47 -34.53
N GLU A 806 -51.96 14.59 -33.22
CA GLU A 806 -51.79 15.89 -32.56
C GLU A 806 -51.17 15.77 -31.15
N LEU A 807 -50.40 16.79 -30.76
CA LEU A 807 -49.84 17.06 -29.43
C LEU A 807 -48.97 15.96 -28.78
N ALA A 808 -47.67 16.02 -29.10
CA ALA A 808 -46.61 15.27 -28.42
C ALA A 808 -46.38 15.74 -26.97
N GLY A 809 -46.99 15.05 -26.00
CA GLY A 809 -46.74 15.29 -24.57
C GLY A 809 -47.21 14.18 -23.63
N SER A 810 -48.33 13.54 -23.95
CA SER A 810 -48.99 12.59 -23.04
C SER A 810 -49.81 11.52 -23.78
N GLN A 811 -49.14 10.64 -24.54
CA GLN A 811 -49.78 9.46 -25.11
C GLN A 811 -49.75 8.28 -24.10
N PRO A 812 -50.86 7.56 -23.89
CA PRO A 812 -50.91 6.48 -22.90
C PRO A 812 -50.20 5.21 -23.39
N LEU A 813 -49.43 4.58 -22.49
CA LEU A 813 -48.66 3.34 -22.74
C LEU A 813 -49.53 2.11 -23.12
N SER A 814 -50.85 2.24 -23.10
CA SER A 814 -51.83 1.18 -23.38
C SER A 814 -52.00 0.82 -24.85
N GLN A 815 -51.51 1.64 -25.80
CA GLN A 815 -51.68 1.40 -27.24
C GLN A 815 -50.90 0.18 -27.75
N PHE A 816 -49.80 -0.21 -27.09
CA PHE A 816 -49.04 -1.39 -27.46
C PHE A 816 -49.57 -2.64 -26.72
N LYS A 817 -50.04 -3.63 -27.48
CA LYS A 817 -50.31 -4.99 -26.97
C LYS A 817 -49.08 -5.87 -27.20
N ALA A 818 -48.76 -6.70 -26.20
CA ALA A 818 -47.63 -7.63 -26.29
C ALA A 818 -47.92 -8.73 -27.34
N SER A 819 -46.93 -9.05 -28.17
CA SER A 819 -47.06 -10.14 -29.14
C SER A 819 -47.12 -11.52 -28.46
N SER A 820 -47.72 -12.50 -29.13
CA SER A 820 -47.72 -13.92 -28.71
C SER A 820 -46.39 -14.64 -29.01
N MET A 821 -45.34 -13.92 -29.37
CA MET A 821 -44.05 -14.50 -29.76
C MET A 821 -43.24 -14.94 -28.54
N PRO A 822 -42.43 -16.02 -28.63
CA PRO A 822 -41.57 -16.46 -27.53
C PRO A 822 -40.62 -15.36 -27.04
N SER A 823 -40.38 -15.32 -25.73
CA SER A 823 -39.59 -14.27 -25.09
C SER A 823 -38.14 -14.19 -25.59
N SER A 824 -37.57 -15.31 -26.01
CA SER A 824 -36.27 -15.39 -26.68
C SER A 824 -36.26 -14.71 -28.05
N VAL A 825 -37.32 -14.84 -28.85
CA VAL A 825 -37.44 -14.17 -30.16
C VAL A 825 -37.63 -12.67 -29.95
N ARG A 826 -38.48 -12.28 -29.00
CA ARG A 826 -38.66 -10.87 -28.58
C ARG A 826 -37.36 -10.23 -28.10
N ALA A 827 -36.54 -10.94 -27.33
CA ALA A 827 -35.25 -10.42 -26.84
C ALA A 827 -34.26 -10.09 -27.98
N HIS A 828 -34.23 -10.89 -29.05
CA HIS A 828 -33.43 -10.58 -30.25
C HIS A 828 -34.07 -9.43 -31.07
N ALA A 829 -35.38 -9.40 -31.19
CA ALA A 829 -36.10 -8.32 -31.88
C ALA A 829 -35.92 -6.95 -31.19
N VAL A 830 -35.81 -6.90 -29.86
CA VAL A 830 -35.44 -5.67 -29.12
C VAL A 830 -34.08 -5.14 -29.57
N ILE A 831 -33.04 -5.99 -29.59
CA ILE A 831 -31.69 -5.60 -30.04
C ILE A 831 -31.73 -5.13 -31.50
N THR A 832 -32.45 -5.88 -32.35
CA THR A 832 -32.61 -5.57 -33.77
C THR A 832 -33.26 -4.20 -33.96
N LEU A 833 -34.39 -3.95 -33.31
CA LEU A 833 -35.11 -2.68 -33.38
C LEU A 833 -34.28 -1.53 -32.79
N GLY A 834 -33.53 -1.77 -31.71
CA GLY A 834 -32.60 -0.79 -31.14
C GLY A 834 -31.51 -0.37 -32.13
N LYS A 835 -30.92 -1.32 -32.86
CA LYS A 835 -29.96 -1.04 -33.93
C LYS A 835 -30.59 -0.28 -35.12
N LEU A 836 -31.83 -0.58 -35.49
CA LEU A 836 -32.57 0.19 -36.49
C LEU A 836 -32.83 1.64 -36.01
N CYS A 837 -33.21 1.80 -34.74
CA CYS A 837 -33.41 3.11 -34.11
C CYS A 837 -32.11 3.93 -34.09
N LEU A 838 -30.95 3.31 -33.79
CA LEU A 838 -29.65 3.98 -33.78
C LEU A 838 -29.31 4.71 -35.08
N GLN A 839 -29.79 4.28 -36.25
CA GLN A 839 -29.55 4.99 -37.52
C GLN A 839 -30.65 5.97 -37.93
N HIS A 840 -31.85 5.85 -37.37
CA HIS A 840 -33.05 6.58 -37.82
C HIS A 840 -33.76 7.27 -36.65
N GLU A 841 -33.66 8.60 -36.58
CA GLU A 841 -34.23 9.38 -35.47
C GLU A 841 -35.76 9.22 -35.37
N GLU A 842 -36.47 9.19 -36.50
CA GLU A 842 -37.92 8.99 -36.56
C GLU A 842 -38.34 7.66 -35.91
N LEU A 843 -37.58 6.58 -36.13
CA LEU A 843 -37.85 5.27 -35.53
C LEU A 843 -37.60 5.32 -34.02
N THR A 844 -36.51 5.97 -33.60
CA THR A 844 -36.22 6.17 -32.16
C THR A 844 -37.38 6.90 -31.47
N ARG A 845 -37.86 8.00 -32.07
CA ARG A 845 -38.99 8.78 -31.55
C ARG A 845 -40.27 7.94 -31.41
N LYS A 846 -40.53 7.05 -32.37
CA LYS A 846 -41.69 6.14 -32.40
C LYS A 846 -41.59 5.00 -31.37
N TYR A 847 -40.41 4.42 -31.14
CA TYR A 847 -40.26 3.18 -30.36
C TYR A 847 -39.74 3.35 -28.93
N LEU A 848 -39.22 4.51 -28.53
CA LEU A 848 -38.88 4.79 -27.13
C LEU A 848 -40.05 4.52 -26.13
N PRO A 849 -41.32 4.89 -26.41
CA PRO A 849 -42.44 4.50 -25.56
C PRO A 849 -42.64 3.00 -25.43
N ALA A 850 -42.40 2.23 -26.50
CA ALA A 850 -42.53 0.78 -26.51
C ALA A 850 -41.42 0.12 -25.67
N PHE A 851 -40.18 0.61 -25.77
CA PHE A 851 -39.08 0.18 -24.90
C PHE A 851 -39.36 0.49 -23.42
N ALA A 852 -39.79 1.71 -23.10
CA ALA A 852 -40.14 2.10 -21.74
C ALA A 852 -41.24 1.20 -21.13
N ARG A 853 -42.29 0.88 -21.91
CA ARG A 853 -43.36 -0.05 -21.53
C ARG A 853 -42.84 -1.47 -21.25
N GLU A 854 -41.92 -1.99 -22.05
CA GLU A 854 -41.35 -3.32 -21.84
C GLU A 854 -40.51 -3.41 -20.54
N LEU A 855 -39.83 -2.34 -20.12
CA LEU A 855 -39.19 -2.30 -18.79
C LEU A 855 -40.19 -2.36 -17.64
N GLU A 856 -41.38 -1.78 -17.81
CA GLU A 856 -42.38 -1.70 -16.74
C GLU A 856 -43.27 -2.96 -16.62
N LEU A 857 -43.62 -3.57 -17.75
CA LEU A 857 -44.64 -4.63 -17.81
C LEU A 857 -44.07 -6.04 -18.09
N CYS A 858 -42.87 -6.18 -18.65
CA CYS A 858 -42.38 -7.49 -19.10
C CYS A 858 -41.81 -8.35 -17.96
N SER A 859 -42.33 -9.57 -17.78
CA SER A 859 -41.81 -10.55 -16.81
C SER A 859 -40.42 -11.10 -17.17
N GLU A 860 -40.04 -11.03 -18.44
CA GLU A 860 -38.93 -11.78 -19.02
C GLU A 860 -37.58 -11.07 -18.83
N LEU A 861 -36.67 -11.72 -18.11
CA LEU A 861 -35.32 -11.20 -17.81
C LEU A 861 -34.57 -10.76 -19.07
N ALA A 862 -34.54 -11.62 -20.10
CA ALA A 862 -33.80 -11.37 -21.34
C ALA A 862 -34.31 -10.14 -22.10
N VAL A 863 -35.63 -9.92 -22.11
CA VAL A 863 -36.24 -8.76 -22.76
C VAL A 863 -35.89 -7.49 -22.00
N ARG A 864 -36.13 -7.44 -20.67
CA ARG A 864 -35.80 -6.27 -19.85
C ARG A 864 -34.31 -5.91 -19.91
N SER A 865 -33.43 -6.91 -19.79
CA SER A 865 -31.98 -6.70 -19.89
C SER A 865 -31.56 -6.06 -21.22
N ASN A 866 -32.06 -6.59 -22.34
CA ASN A 866 -31.74 -6.06 -23.67
C ASN A 866 -32.32 -4.65 -23.90
N VAL A 867 -33.50 -4.35 -23.34
CA VAL A 867 -34.07 -3.01 -23.41
C VAL A 867 -33.23 -2.00 -22.61
N VAL A 868 -32.71 -2.37 -21.43
CA VAL A 868 -31.77 -1.50 -20.69
C VAL A 868 -30.54 -1.16 -21.53
N VAL A 869 -29.95 -2.15 -22.22
CA VAL A 869 -28.82 -1.91 -23.14
C VAL A 869 -29.22 -0.93 -24.24
N VAL A 870 -30.27 -1.25 -25.01
CA VAL A 870 -30.73 -0.44 -26.15
C VAL A 870 -31.05 1.00 -25.74
N MET A 871 -31.71 1.21 -24.59
CA MET A 871 -32.01 2.58 -24.12
C MET A 871 -30.74 3.33 -23.71
N CYS A 872 -29.72 2.66 -23.16
CA CYS A 872 -28.44 3.30 -22.84
C CYS A 872 -27.63 3.63 -24.10
N ASP A 873 -27.61 2.76 -25.10
CA ASP A 873 -26.93 3.01 -26.38
C ASP A 873 -27.60 4.20 -27.11
N LEU A 874 -28.93 4.27 -27.08
CA LEU A 874 -29.69 5.40 -27.64
C LEU A 874 -29.45 6.71 -26.85
N CYS A 875 -29.14 6.67 -25.53
CA CYS A 875 -28.75 7.87 -24.78
C CYS A 875 -27.44 8.50 -25.30
N VAL A 876 -26.51 7.69 -25.81
CA VAL A 876 -25.22 8.18 -26.34
C VAL A 876 -25.42 8.98 -27.64
N ARG A 877 -26.28 8.47 -28.56
CA ARG A 877 -26.49 9.09 -29.88
C ARG A 877 -27.63 10.13 -29.91
N TYR A 878 -28.66 9.95 -29.09
CA TYR A 878 -29.89 10.76 -29.10
C TYR A 878 -30.25 11.33 -27.71
N THR A 879 -29.24 11.77 -26.97
CA THR A 879 -29.31 12.21 -25.56
C THR A 879 -30.58 12.98 -25.18
N ASN A 880 -30.87 14.10 -25.87
CA ASN A 880 -32.01 14.98 -25.55
C ASN A 880 -33.38 14.30 -25.68
N MET A 881 -33.50 13.28 -26.54
CA MET A 881 -34.73 12.53 -26.76
C MET A 881 -34.91 11.41 -25.73
N VAL A 882 -33.82 10.75 -25.31
CA VAL A 882 -33.86 9.65 -24.35
C VAL A 882 -33.82 10.12 -22.88
N ASP A 883 -33.34 11.34 -22.59
CA ASP A 883 -33.30 11.92 -21.23
C ASP A 883 -34.67 11.87 -20.50
N ARG A 884 -35.77 11.98 -21.25
CA ARG A 884 -37.15 11.84 -20.73
C ARG A 884 -37.48 10.44 -20.20
N TYR A 885 -36.77 9.41 -20.68
CA TYR A 885 -36.98 7.99 -20.37
C TYR A 885 -35.89 7.41 -19.44
N VAL A 886 -34.89 8.19 -19.02
CA VAL A 886 -33.95 7.83 -17.94
C VAL A 886 -34.68 7.41 -16.65
N PRO A 887 -35.87 7.96 -16.28
CA PRO A 887 -36.69 7.43 -15.20
C PRO A 887 -37.24 6.01 -15.41
N ASN A 888 -37.39 5.51 -16.64
CA ASN A 888 -37.78 4.11 -16.86
C ASN A 888 -36.56 3.19 -16.69
N VAL A 889 -35.41 3.56 -17.27
CA VAL A 889 -34.15 2.80 -17.16
C VAL A 889 -33.69 2.70 -15.69
N SER A 890 -33.63 3.82 -14.98
CA SER A 890 -33.19 3.85 -13.57
C SER A 890 -34.17 3.19 -12.60
N ALA A 891 -35.40 2.86 -13.02
CA ALA A 891 -36.29 2.02 -12.21
C ALA A 891 -35.77 0.56 -12.10
N CYS A 892 -34.95 0.11 -13.06
CA CYS A 892 -34.33 -1.22 -13.07
C CYS A 892 -33.23 -1.37 -12.00
N LEU A 893 -32.82 -0.29 -11.31
CA LEU A 893 -32.01 -0.35 -10.08
C LEU A 893 -32.71 -1.06 -8.92
N ARG A 894 -34.03 -1.29 -9.00
CA ARG A 894 -34.81 -2.15 -8.08
C ARG A 894 -35.53 -3.29 -8.82
N ASP A 895 -34.95 -3.78 -9.92
CA ASP A 895 -35.44 -5.01 -10.57
C ASP A 895 -35.37 -6.22 -9.61
N LYS A 896 -36.26 -7.20 -9.80
CA LYS A 896 -36.25 -8.45 -9.04
C LYS A 896 -34.93 -9.21 -9.24
N GLU A 897 -34.39 -9.16 -10.45
CA GLU A 897 -33.19 -9.90 -10.85
C GLU A 897 -31.89 -9.13 -10.50
N PRO A 898 -30.98 -9.69 -9.67
CA PRO A 898 -29.71 -9.04 -9.33
C PRO A 898 -28.85 -8.67 -10.54
N LEU A 899 -28.89 -9.50 -11.59
CA LEU A 899 -28.19 -9.27 -12.86
C LEU A 899 -28.57 -7.90 -13.47
N ILE A 900 -29.87 -7.62 -13.56
CA ILE A 900 -30.40 -6.39 -14.15
C ILE A 900 -30.05 -5.18 -13.27
N ARG A 901 -30.13 -5.31 -11.94
CA ARG A 901 -29.72 -4.24 -11.01
C ARG A 901 -28.25 -3.86 -11.20
N LYS A 902 -27.35 -4.86 -11.22
CA LYS A 902 -25.90 -4.68 -11.41
C LYS A 902 -25.55 -4.07 -12.77
N GLN A 903 -26.20 -4.55 -13.84
CA GLN A 903 -26.03 -4.02 -15.20
C GLN A 903 -26.49 -2.56 -15.29
N THR A 904 -27.71 -2.27 -14.80
CA THR A 904 -28.29 -0.92 -14.81
C THR A 904 -27.42 0.08 -14.05
N LEU A 905 -26.92 -0.30 -12.87
CA LEU A 905 -25.99 0.51 -12.08
C LEU A 905 -24.70 0.83 -12.85
N THR A 906 -24.12 -0.19 -13.50
CA THR A 906 -22.90 -0.04 -14.30
C THR A 906 -23.11 0.90 -15.50
N MET A 907 -24.17 0.66 -16.29
CA MET A 907 -24.43 1.43 -17.50
C MET A 907 -24.80 2.89 -17.20
N LEU A 908 -25.65 3.15 -16.19
CA LEU A 908 -25.98 4.51 -15.78
C LEU A 908 -24.76 5.24 -15.21
N THR A 909 -23.87 4.56 -14.47
CA THR A 909 -22.63 5.18 -13.98
C THR A 909 -21.74 5.62 -15.13
N ASN A 910 -21.56 4.78 -16.15
CA ASN A 910 -20.78 5.14 -17.34
C ASN A 910 -21.39 6.35 -18.08
N LEU A 911 -22.70 6.37 -18.30
CA LEU A 911 -23.39 7.50 -18.96
C LEU A 911 -23.29 8.82 -18.17
N LEU A 912 -23.14 8.75 -16.84
CA LEU A 912 -22.88 9.90 -15.99
C LEU A 912 -21.41 10.34 -16.02
N GLN A 913 -20.47 9.40 -16.11
CA GLN A 913 -19.04 9.71 -16.25
C GLN A 913 -18.73 10.39 -17.59
N GLU A 914 -19.36 9.94 -18.67
CA GLU A 914 -19.23 10.53 -20.02
C GLU A 914 -20.24 11.67 -20.29
N GLU A 915 -20.97 12.12 -19.26
CA GLU A 915 -21.87 13.29 -19.27
C GLU A 915 -23.07 13.24 -20.26
N TYR A 916 -23.32 12.08 -20.90
CA TYR A 916 -24.55 11.79 -21.66
C TYR A 916 -25.83 11.80 -20.81
N VAL A 917 -25.73 11.58 -19.50
CA VAL A 917 -26.85 11.74 -18.56
C VAL A 917 -26.47 12.80 -17.52
N LYS A 918 -27.42 13.69 -17.20
CA LYS A 918 -27.22 14.70 -16.16
C LYS A 918 -27.60 14.13 -14.79
N TRP A 919 -26.77 14.40 -13.79
CA TRP A 919 -27.10 14.09 -12.39
C TRP A 919 -28.29 14.94 -11.94
N LYS A 920 -29.40 14.29 -11.61
CA LYS A 920 -30.69 14.89 -11.21
C LYS A 920 -31.16 14.26 -9.90
N GLY A 921 -31.89 15.00 -9.07
CA GLY A 921 -32.38 14.51 -7.77
C GLY A 921 -33.12 13.16 -7.84
N SER A 922 -34.03 13.01 -8.81
CA SER A 922 -34.78 11.76 -9.02
C SER A 922 -33.90 10.54 -9.37
N LEU A 923 -32.74 10.75 -10.00
CA LEU A 923 -31.74 9.72 -10.27
C LEU A 923 -30.85 9.46 -9.05
N PHE A 924 -30.44 10.53 -8.36
CA PHE A 924 -29.70 10.48 -7.10
C PHE A 924 -30.39 9.57 -6.07
N PHE A 925 -31.68 9.76 -5.78
CA PHE A 925 -32.36 8.94 -4.76
C PHE A 925 -32.38 7.45 -5.09
N ARG A 926 -32.45 7.10 -6.37
CA ARG A 926 -32.45 5.71 -6.85
C ARG A 926 -31.07 5.07 -6.71
N PHE A 927 -30.00 5.81 -6.98
CA PHE A 927 -28.63 5.36 -6.69
C PHE A 927 -28.41 5.18 -5.19
N ILE A 928 -28.77 6.17 -4.37
CA ILE A 928 -28.62 6.10 -2.90
C ILE A 928 -29.43 4.93 -2.31
N ALA A 929 -30.59 4.59 -2.87
CA ALA A 929 -31.35 3.42 -2.47
C ALA A 929 -30.65 2.07 -2.74
N VAL A 930 -29.62 2.00 -3.60
CA VAL A 930 -28.86 0.77 -3.90
C VAL A 930 -27.74 0.50 -2.88
N LEU A 931 -27.35 1.50 -2.08
CA LEU A 931 -26.47 1.29 -0.92
C LEU A 931 -27.04 0.29 0.10
N VAL A 932 -28.37 0.10 0.08
CA VAL A 932 -29.12 -0.87 0.88
C VAL A 932 -29.83 -1.91 -0.01
N ASP A 933 -29.13 -2.40 -1.04
CA ASP A 933 -29.51 -3.59 -1.78
C ASP A 933 -29.48 -4.85 -0.87
N SER A 934 -30.23 -5.88 -1.24
CA SER A 934 -30.17 -7.19 -0.59
C SER A 934 -28.92 -8.00 -0.94
N ASP A 935 -28.27 -7.68 -2.08
CA ASP A 935 -27.03 -8.30 -2.53
C ASP A 935 -25.81 -7.44 -2.10
N PRO A 936 -24.93 -7.94 -1.22
CA PRO A 936 -23.76 -7.19 -0.76
C PRO A 936 -22.80 -6.78 -1.89
N THR A 937 -22.76 -7.53 -2.99
CA THR A 937 -21.88 -7.24 -4.14
C THR A 937 -22.39 -6.07 -4.99
N ILE A 938 -23.69 -5.80 -4.95
CA ILE A 938 -24.32 -4.66 -5.63
C ILE A 938 -24.20 -3.40 -4.75
N ALA A 939 -24.36 -3.55 -3.43
CA ALA A 939 -24.15 -2.46 -2.47
C ALA A 939 -22.70 -1.94 -2.51
N SER A 940 -21.70 -2.83 -2.49
CA SER A 940 -20.28 -2.43 -2.56
C SER A 940 -19.88 -1.85 -3.93
N LEU A 941 -20.48 -2.34 -5.02
CA LEU A 941 -20.33 -1.72 -6.34
C LEU A 941 -20.92 -0.30 -6.36
N CYS A 942 -22.07 -0.09 -5.72
CA CYS A 942 -22.71 1.22 -5.64
C CYS A 942 -21.88 2.22 -4.84
N GLU A 943 -21.34 1.81 -3.70
CA GLU A 943 -20.36 2.59 -2.92
C GLU A 943 -19.15 2.99 -3.77
N TYR A 944 -18.53 2.03 -4.48
CA TYR A 944 -17.40 2.32 -5.37
C TYR A 944 -17.78 3.33 -6.46
N CYS A 945 -18.91 3.15 -7.13
CA CYS A 945 -19.40 4.06 -8.17
C CYS A 945 -19.67 5.47 -7.62
N LEU A 946 -20.32 5.60 -6.47
CA LEU A 946 -20.65 6.88 -5.87
C LEU A 946 -19.40 7.62 -5.37
N VAL A 947 -18.52 6.95 -4.62
CA VAL A 947 -17.37 7.59 -3.93
C VAL A 947 -16.17 7.78 -4.85
N HIS A 948 -15.80 6.77 -5.63
CA HIS A 948 -14.54 6.80 -6.39
C HIS A 948 -14.71 7.31 -7.82
N LEU A 949 -15.91 7.23 -8.40
CA LEU A 949 -16.17 7.70 -9.77
C LEU A 949 -16.94 9.03 -9.80
N LEU A 950 -18.09 9.11 -9.11
CA LEU A 950 -19.00 10.24 -9.24
C LEU A 950 -18.67 11.42 -8.30
N LEU A 951 -18.34 11.17 -7.03
CA LEU A 951 -18.02 12.22 -6.05
C LEU A 951 -16.78 13.05 -6.45
N LYS A 952 -15.78 12.43 -7.10
CA LYS A 952 -14.60 13.15 -7.64
C LYS A 952 -15.00 14.16 -8.74
N LYS A 953 -16.07 13.90 -9.51
CA LYS A 953 -16.63 14.83 -10.50
C LYS A 953 -17.61 15.84 -9.89
N ASN A 954 -18.38 15.47 -8.88
CA ASN A 954 -19.36 16.35 -8.22
C ASN A 954 -19.25 16.31 -6.68
N PRO A 955 -18.32 17.09 -6.08
CA PRO A 955 -18.08 17.07 -4.63
C PRO A 955 -19.25 17.53 -3.75
N VAL A 956 -20.28 18.16 -4.33
CA VAL A 956 -21.46 18.63 -3.60
C VAL A 956 -22.66 17.67 -3.67
N MET A 957 -22.59 16.61 -4.49
CA MET A 957 -23.72 15.74 -4.83
C MET A 957 -24.48 15.18 -3.61
N PHE A 958 -23.78 14.79 -2.55
CA PHE A 958 -24.39 14.29 -1.32
C PHE A 958 -25.00 15.42 -0.48
N SER A 959 -24.26 16.51 -0.26
CA SER A 959 -24.70 17.65 0.56
C SER A 959 -25.85 18.45 -0.05
N GLN A 960 -26.01 18.42 -1.38
CA GLN A 960 -27.07 19.12 -2.11
C GLN A 960 -28.46 18.51 -1.86
N HIS A 961 -28.56 17.18 -1.79
CA HIS A 961 -29.85 16.46 -1.68
C HIS A 961 -30.11 15.84 -0.30
N PHE A 962 -29.24 16.06 0.70
CA PHE A 962 -29.31 15.38 2.00
C PHE A 962 -30.63 15.60 2.76
N ILE A 963 -31.12 16.85 2.85
CA ILE A 963 -32.42 17.16 3.49
C ILE A 963 -33.57 16.49 2.72
N GLU A 964 -33.47 16.46 1.39
CA GLU A 964 -34.47 15.83 0.54
C GLU A 964 -34.51 14.31 0.72
N CYS A 965 -33.38 13.64 1.06
CA CYS A 965 -33.37 12.23 1.47
C CYS A 965 -34.26 11.95 2.69
N ILE A 966 -34.34 12.88 3.65
CA ILE A 966 -35.12 12.71 4.88
C ILE A 966 -36.61 12.61 4.53
N PHE A 967 -37.11 13.54 3.72
CA PHE A 967 -38.49 13.54 3.25
C PHE A 967 -38.77 12.41 2.24
N HIS A 968 -37.86 12.15 1.31
CA HIS A 968 -38.05 11.16 0.24
C HIS A 968 -38.12 9.72 0.77
N PHE A 969 -37.16 9.31 1.59
CA PHE A 969 -37.11 7.92 2.09
C PHE A 969 -38.18 7.61 3.14
N ASN A 970 -38.69 8.62 3.86
CA ASN A 970 -39.90 8.50 4.68
C ASN A 970 -41.19 8.64 3.87
N SER A 971 -41.10 9.01 2.58
CA SER A 971 -42.23 9.28 1.68
C SER A 971 -43.22 10.30 2.26
N TYR A 972 -42.66 11.39 2.80
CA TYR A 972 -43.39 12.52 3.37
C TYR A 972 -43.62 13.59 2.29
N GLU A 973 -44.87 13.95 2.03
CA GLU A 973 -45.25 14.78 0.88
C GLU A 973 -45.84 16.15 1.26
N LYS A 974 -45.95 16.45 2.56
CA LYS A 974 -46.63 17.65 3.06
C LYS A 974 -45.73 18.89 3.12
N HIS A 975 -44.49 18.79 2.61
CA HIS A 975 -43.51 19.84 2.64
C HIS A 975 -43.59 20.71 1.37
N LYS A 976 -43.70 22.04 1.51
CA LYS A 976 -43.88 22.99 0.39
C LYS A 976 -42.80 22.89 -0.71
N THR A 977 -41.55 22.66 -0.32
CA THR A 977 -40.38 22.53 -1.23
C THR A 977 -40.02 21.09 -1.61
N TYR A 978 -39.74 20.20 -0.65
CA TYR A 978 -39.13 18.89 -0.88
C TYR A 978 -40.12 17.76 -1.19
N ASN A 979 -39.67 16.76 -1.98
CA ASN A 979 -40.42 15.54 -2.34
C ASN A 979 -41.70 15.75 -3.21
N ASN A 980 -41.82 16.92 -3.85
CA ASN A 980 -42.94 17.30 -4.73
C ASN A 980 -42.85 16.77 -6.18
N PHE A 981 -41.99 15.78 -6.45
CA PHE A 981 -41.85 15.21 -7.79
C PHE A 981 -42.99 14.23 -8.14
N PRO A 982 -43.66 14.38 -9.31
CA PRO A 982 -44.66 13.43 -9.77
C PRO A 982 -44.02 12.25 -10.52
N GLN A 983 -43.56 11.20 -9.83
CA GLN A 983 -43.28 9.88 -10.44
C GLN A 983 -43.05 8.72 -9.43
N THR A 984 -43.68 7.55 -9.71
CA THR A 984 -43.40 6.18 -9.24
C THR A 984 -42.79 5.95 -7.83
N LYS A 985 -43.34 6.60 -6.80
CA LYS A 985 -42.82 6.61 -5.42
C LYS A 985 -42.80 5.24 -4.71
N ALA A 986 -43.62 4.28 -5.10
CA ALA A 986 -43.80 3.02 -4.36
C ALA A 986 -42.62 2.02 -4.41
N LYS A 987 -41.87 1.93 -5.53
CA LYS A 987 -40.82 0.89 -5.71
C LYS A 987 -39.50 1.20 -4.99
N PHE A 988 -39.26 2.46 -4.62
CA PHE A 988 -38.02 2.93 -3.98
C PHE A 988 -38.25 3.50 -2.57
N SER A 989 -39.50 3.47 -2.06
CA SER A 989 -39.82 3.92 -0.70
C SER A 989 -39.13 3.05 0.35
N LEU A 990 -38.55 3.71 1.35
CA LEU A 990 -38.03 3.08 2.57
C LEU A 990 -38.90 3.45 3.78
N LYS A 991 -40.20 3.76 3.59
CA LYS A 991 -41.11 4.14 4.68
C LYS A 991 -41.27 3.00 5.72
N GLY A 992 -41.60 3.37 6.96
CA GLY A 992 -41.92 2.46 8.06
C GLY A 992 -40.75 2.22 9.03
N ALA A 993 -41.09 1.84 10.26
CA ALA A 993 -40.12 1.62 11.34
C ALA A 993 -39.12 0.48 11.02
N GLN A 994 -39.58 -0.58 10.35
CA GLN A 994 -38.77 -1.72 9.91
C GLN A 994 -37.63 -1.36 8.94
N ASN A 995 -37.72 -0.20 8.28
CA ASN A 995 -36.69 0.32 7.38
C ASN A 995 -35.82 1.42 8.02
N LYS A 996 -36.04 1.77 9.31
CA LYS A 996 -35.29 2.84 10.00
C LYS A 996 -33.79 2.63 9.91
N GLU A 997 -33.29 1.44 10.27
CA GLU A 997 -31.85 1.13 10.18
C GLU A 997 -31.29 1.30 8.77
N ARG A 998 -32.04 0.92 7.72
CA ARG A 998 -31.61 1.11 6.31
C ARG A 998 -31.50 2.58 5.94
N ARG A 999 -32.44 3.43 6.40
CA ARG A 999 -32.35 4.88 6.23
C ARG A 999 -31.15 5.46 6.99
N PHE A 1000 -30.90 4.99 8.21
CA PHE A 1000 -29.73 5.40 8.99
C PHE A 1000 -28.39 4.94 8.39
N THR A 1001 -28.30 3.76 7.77
CA THR A 1001 -27.13 3.36 6.96
C THR A 1001 -26.86 4.37 5.84
N ILE A 1002 -27.91 4.80 5.12
CA ILE A 1002 -27.80 5.84 4.08
C ILE A 1002 -27.33 7.17 4.68
N TYR A 1003 -27.94 7.66 5.77
CA TYR A 1003 -27.57 8.96 6.35
C TYR A 1003 -26.12 8.97 6.86
N ARG A 1004 -25.68 7.90 7.54
CA ARG A 1004 -24.27 7.76 7.98
C ARG A 1004 -23.32 7.75 6.79
N PHE A 1005 -23.61 6.95 5.76
CA PHE A 1005 -22.79 6.90 4.54
C PHE A 1005 -22.61 8.29 3.91
N LEU A 1006 -23.70 9.04 3.72
CA LEU A 1006 -23.63 10.39 3.16
C LEU A 1006 -22.78 11.33 4.05
N LEU A 1007 -23.00 11.31 5.37
CA LEU A 1007 -22.30 12.17 6.33
C LEU A 1007 -20.81 11.85 6.50
N VAL A 1008 -20.39 10.59 6.37
CA VAL A 1008 -18.96 10.19 6.37
C VAL A 1008 -18.19 10.93 5.28
N HIS A 1009 -18.81 11.13 4.11
CA HIS A 1009 -18.19 11.80 2.96
C HIS A 1009 -18.36 13.33 2.94
N PHE A 1010 -18.91 13.95 3.99
CA PHE A 1010 -18.97 15.41 4.08
C PHE A 1010 -17.63 15.99 4.57
N THR A 1011 -17.30 17.18 4.06
CA THR A 1011 -16.32 18.07 4.71
C THR A 1011 -16.91 18.69 5.98
N ASP A 1012 -16.07 19.15 6.91
CA ASP A 1012 -16.55 19.84 8.13
C ASP A 1012 -17.38 21.10 7.81
N ALA A 1013 -17.06 21.81 6.72
CA ALA A 1013 -17.88 22.92 6.23
C ALA A 1013 -19.27 22.46 5.75
N GLN A 1014 -19.36 21.32 5.06
CA GLN A 1014 -20.66 20.72 4.67
C GLN A 1014 -21.45 20.21 5.89
N ARG A 1015 -20.79 19.63 6.90
CA ARG A 1015 -21.42 19.23 8.18
C ARG A 1015 -22.02 20.43 8.91
N PHE A 1016 -21.26 21.52 9.04
CA PHE A 1016 -21.76 22.76 9.65
C PHE A 1016 -22.96 23.33 8.88
N ASN A 1017 -22.83 23.47 7.55
CA ASN A 1017 -23.89 24.02 6.72
C ASN A 1017 -25.16 23.14 6.69
N ILE A 1018 -25.05 21.81 6.74
CA ILE A 1018 -26.23 20.95 6.74
C ILE A 1018 -26.99 21.00 8.08
N THR A 1019 -26.28 21.11 9.21
CA THR A 1019 -26.89 21.25 10.54
C THR A 1019 -27.73 22.52 10.64
N ILE A 1020 -27.23 23.64 10.13
CA ILE A 1020 -27.99 24.91 10.02
C ILE A 1020 -29.23 24.71 9.13
N LYS A 1021 -29.05 24.14 7.93
CA LYS A 1021 -30.17 23.92 6.99
C LYS A 1021 -31.22 22.93 7.49
N ILE A 1022 -30.85 21.91 8.27
CA ILE A 1022 -31.81 21.02 8.94
C ILE A 1022 -32.65 21.81 9.96
N SER A 1023 -32.00 22.69 10.70
CA SER A 1023 -32.68 23.54 11.69
C SER A 1023 -33.65 24.51 11.04
N GLN A 1024 -33.24 25.16 9.95
CA GLN A 1024 -34.06 26.14 9.22
C GLN A 1024 -35.15 25.49 8.36
N ASN A 1025 -34.85 24.40 7.64
CA ASN A 1025 -35.76 23.83 6.63
C ASN A 1025 -36.55 22.61 7.13
N ILE A 1026 -36.35 22.18 8.38
CA ILE A 1026 -37.14 21.09 8.99
C ILE A 1026 -37.66 21.53 10.36
N LEU A 1027 -36.77 21.89 11.29
CA LEU A 1027 -37.15 22.16 12.67
C LEU A 1027 -38.02 23.43 12.79
N ALA A 1028 -37.63 24.55 12.17
CA ALA A 1028 -38.43 25.78 12.16
C ALA A 1028 -39.79 25.58 11.50
N CYS A 1029 -39.88 24.86 10.38
CA CYS A 1029 -41.15 24.60 9.70
C CYS A 1029 -42.20 23.87 10.56
N PHE A 1030 -41.80 23.12 11.60
CA PHE A 1030 -42.75 22.58 12.60
C PHE A 1030 -43.17 23.62 13.65
N VAL A 1031 -42.28 24.54 14.05
CA VAL A 1031 -42.59 25.66 14.97
C VAL A 1031 -43.54 26.65 14.32
N ASP A 1032 -43.24 27.05 13.08
CA ASP A 1032 -43.99 28.04 12.29
C ASP A 1032 -45.34 27.48 11.77
N GLY A 1033 -45.65 26.22 12.07
CA GLY A 1033 -46.89 25.55 11.68
C GLY A 1033 -46.98 25.19 10.19
N GLU A 1034 -45.90 25.34 9.42
CA GLU A 1034 -45.86 24.95 8.00
C GLU A 1034 -45.95 23.43 7.80
N LEU A 1035 -45.43 22.64 8.74
CA LEU A 1035 -45.49 21.18 8.75
C LEU A 1035 -46.41 20.68 9.88
N PRO A 1036 -47.43 19.86 9.56
CA PRO A 1036 -48.30 19.28 10.58
C PRO A 1036 -47.56 18.23 11.42
N LEU A 1037 -47.69 18.35 12.75
CA LEU A 1037 -47.25 17.33 13.71
C LEU A 1037 -48.29 16.21 13.80
N ASP A 1038 -48.52 15.53 12.68
CA ASP A 1038 -49.30 14.28 12.61
C ASP A 1038 -48.38 13.05 12.76
N GLY A 1039 -48.91 11.84 12.63
CA GLY A 1039 -48.12 10.61 12.81
C GLY A 1039 -46.95 10.44 11.83
N ASP A 1040 -47.06 10.95 10.60
CA ASP A 1040 -45.96 10.94 9.62
C ASP A 1040 -44.97 12.09 9.90
N GLY A 1041 -45.47 13.26 10.29
CA GLY A 1041 -44.63 14.42 10.67
C GLY A 1041 -43.81 14.16 11.94
N ALA A 1042 -44.42 13.54 12.94
CA ALA A 1042 -43.76 13.11 14.17
C ALA A 1042 -42.63 12.10 13.91
N ALA A 1043 -42.84 11.16 12.97
CA ALA A 1043 -41.80 10.22 12.56
C ALA A 1043 -40.61 10.91 11.88
N VAL A 1044 -40.87 11.87 10.98
CA VAL A 1044 -39.82 12.68 10.35
C VAL A 1044 -39.06 13.53 11.38
N LEU A 1045 -39.76 14.14 12.34
CA LEU A 1045 -39.14 14.95 13.40
C LEU A 1045 -38.26 14.12 14.34
N ALA A 1046 -38.75 12.95 14.80
CA ALA A 1046 -37.96 12.01 15.60
C ALA A 1046 -36.71 11.50 14.83
N GLU A 1047 -36.86 11.20 13.54
CA GLU A 1047 -35.74 10.80 12.69
C GLU A 1047 -34.72 11.93 12.49
N THR A 1048 -35.19 13.18 12.38
CA THR A 1048 -34.32 14.37 12.28
C THR A 1048 -33.47 14.56 13.54
N PHE A 1049 -34.03 14.41 14.74
CA PHE A 1049 -33.23 14.40 15.97
C PHE A 1049 -32.24 13.23 16.04
N GLY A 1050 -32.63 12.05 15.56
CA GLY A 1050 -31.72 10.91 15.43
C GLY A 1050 -30.55 11.18 14.48
N ILE A 1051 -30.77 11.88 13.36
CA ILE A 1051 -29.73 12.28 12.42
C ILE A 1051 -28.80 13.33 13.04
N LEU A 1052 -29.34 14.33 13.71
CA LEU A 1052 -28.57 15.36 14.43
C LEU A 1052 -27.74 14.77 15.59
N SER A 1053 -28.13 13.60 16.10
CA SER A 1053 -27.43 12.85 17.16
C SER A 1053 -26.35 11.89 16.65
N LEU A 1054 -26.16 11.77 15.32
CA LEU A 1054 -25.13 10.91 14.74
C LEU A 1054 -23.71 11.41 15.05
N LYS A 1055 -22.74 10.50 15.14
CA LYS A 1055 -21.32 10.89 15.34
C LYS A 1055 -20.75 11.50 14.06
N GLU A 1056 -21.29 11.10 12.92
CA GLU A 1056 -20.87 11.45 11.57
C GLU A 1056 -21.28 12.88 11.15
N ILE A 1057 -22.26 13.49 11.84
CA ILE A 1057 -22.62 14.91 11.64
C ILE A 1057 -21.82 15.85 12.56
N LYS A 1058 -21.28 15.35 13.68
CA LYS A 1058 -20.34 16.10 14.52
C LYS A 1058 -19.04 16.36 13.74
N LEU A 1059 -18.39 17.47 14.04
CA LEU A 1059 -17.24 17.93 13.27
C LEU A 1059 -15.96 17.19 13.65
N SER A 1060 -15.14 16.89 12.65
CA SER A 1060 -13.86 16.19 12.79
C SER A 1060 -12.90 16.93 13.72
N ALA A 1061 -13.06 18.25 13.85
CA ALA A 1061 -12.33 19.11 14.77
C ALA A 1061 -12.60 18.82 16.27
N LEU A 1062 -13.80 18.34 16.62
CA LEU A 1062 -14.24 18.07 18.00
C LEU A 1062 -14.11 16.58 18.36
N SER A 1063 -14.25 15.67 17.40
CA SER A 1063 -13.99 14.24 17.61
C SER A 1063 -12.49 13.94 17.61
N GLY A 1064 -11.98 13.28 18.65
CA GLY A 1064 -10.59 12.84 18.72
C GLY A 1064 -10.19 11.87 17.59
N ALA A 1065 -9.50 12.39 16.58
CA ALA A 1065 -8.67 11.71 15.58
C ALA A 1065 -9.25 10.48 14.84
N ALA A 1066 -9.76 10.68 13.61
CA ALA A 1066 -9.83 9.63 12.59
C ALA A 1066 -9.74 10.15 11.14
N GLY A 1067 -8.55 10.01 10.55
CA GLY A 1067 -8.15 10.11 9.13
C GLY A 1067 -9.15 10.51 8.03
N ALA A 1068 -8.96 11.71 7.49
CA ALA A 1068 -9.18 12.05 6.08
C ALA A 1068 -8.27 13.22 5.65
N GLY A 1069 -7.02 12.92 5.29
CA GLY A 1069 -6.05 13.86 4.77
C GLY A 1069 -4.97 13.09 4.03
N GLY A 1070 -4.73 13.43 2.76
CA GLY A 1070 -3.74 12.74 1.93
C GLY A 1070 -2.34 13.30 2.20
N ASP A 1071 -1.40 12.41 2.52
CA ASP A 1071 0.03 12.74 2.54
C ASP A 1071 0.60 12.57 1.12
N GLU A 1072 0.86 13.69 0.46
CA GLU A 1072 1.92 13.78 -0.55
C GLU A 1072 3.30 13.76 0.15
N PRO A 1073 4.38 13.34 -0.53
CA PRO A 1073 5.64 13.02 0.14
C PRO A 1073 6.43 14.26 0.58
N GLN A 1074 6.85 14.27 1.85
CA GLN A 1074 7.94 15.05 2.46
C GLN A 1074 8.25 16.45 1.89
N GLU A 1075 7.67 17.47 2.53
CA GLU A 1075 8.26 18.83 2.61
C GLU A 1075 8.55 19.17 4.08
N ASP A 1076 9.38 20.20 4.31
CA ASP A 1076 10.17 20.42 5.53
C ASP A 1076 9.41 20.50 6.88
N GLU A 1077 10.08 20.05 7.95
CA GLU A 1077 9.51 19.99 9.31
C GLU A 1077 9.03 21.36 9.85
N GLN A 1078 9.64 22.48 9.43
CA GLN A 1078 9.14 23.83 9.76
C GLN A 1078 7.76 24.11 9.14
N MET A 1079 7.52 23.65 7.90
CA MET A 1079 6.23 23.87 7.23
C MET A 1079 5.12 23.01 7.86
N ALA A 1080 5.46 21.81 8.33
CA ALA A 1080 4.55 20.96 9.10
C ALA A 1080 4.13 21.62 10.43
N MET A 1081 5.06 22.25 11.16
CA MET A 1081 4.72 22.97 12.39
C MET A 1081 3.84 24.20 12.14
N ALA A 1082 4.13 24.99 11.10
CA ALA A 1082 3.28 26.12 10.70
C ALA A 1082 1.85 25.68 10.32
N LYS A 1083 1.73 24.57 9.58
CA LYS A 1083 0.44 23.97 9.20
C LYS A 1083 -0.32 23.43 10.42
N ALA A 1084 0.37 22.88 11.42
CA ALA A 1084 -0.23 22.45 12.68
C ALA A 1084 -0.74 23.64 13.52
N VAL A 1085 0.04 24.72 13.62
CA VAL A 1085 -0.38 25.96 14.32
C VAL A 1085 -1.58 26.60 13.63
N MET A 1086 -1.59 26.68 12.29
CA MET A 1086 -2.76 27.14 11.53
C MET A 1086 -3.99 26.24 11.76
N GLN A 1087 -3.83 24.92 11.82
CA GLN A 1087 -4.95 24.02 12.13
C GLN A 1087 -5.49 24.21 13.54
N VAL A 1088 -4.64 24.44 14.55
CA VAL A 1088 -5.09 24.74 15.93
C VAL A 1088 -5.82 26.08 15.99
N ALA A 1089 -5.31 27.12 15.32
CA ALA A 1089 -5.97 28.41 15.20
C ALA A 1089 -7.33 28.31 14.48
N GLN A 1090 -7.39 27.61 13.34
CA GLN A 1090 -8.63 27.34 12.61
C GLN A 1090 -9.65 26.58 13.47
N LYS A 1091 -9.23 25.53 14.21
CA LYS A 1091 -10.14 24.79 15.11
C LYS A 1091 -10.77 25.69 16.17
N LYS A 1092 -10.00 26.60 16.77
CA LYS A 1092 -10.48 27.51 17.83
C LYS A 1092 -11.44 28.59 17.29
N VAL A 1093 -11.18 29.11 16.09
CA VAL A 1093 -12.08 30.04 15.40
C VAL A 1093 -13.38 29.33 14.98
N VAL A 1094 -13.26 28.13 14.41
CA VAL A 1094 -14.42 27.32 13.96
C VAL A 1094 -15.34 26.96 15.13
N SER A 1095 -14.81 26.58 16.29
CA SER A 1095 -15.65 26.25 17.46
C SER A 1095 -16.36 27.49 18.04
N GLN A 1096 -15.71 28.66 18.06
CA GLN A 1096 -16.35 29.91 18.52
C GLN A 1096 -17.45 30.39 17.56
N VAL A 1097 -17.22 30.35 16.24
CA VAL A 1097 -18.25 30.66 15.25
C VAL A 1097 -19.43 29.68 15.33
N GLN A 1098 -19.15 28.40 15.57
CA GLN A 1098 -20.18 27.38 15.77
C GLN A 1098 -21.01 27.59 17.03
N LYS A 1099 -20.36 27.86 18.17
CA LYS A 1099 -21.05 28.19 19.43
C LYS A 1099 -22.00 29.37 19.21
N LYS A 1100 -21.50 30.45 18.62
CA LYS A 1100 -22.30 31.65 18.30
C LYS A 1100 -23.49 31.33 17.41
N VAL A 1101 -23.28 30.64 16.28
CA VAL A 1101 -24.36 30.30 15.34
C VAL A 1101 -25.37 29.31 15.95
N PHE A 1102 -24.94 28.36 16.78
CA PHE A 1102 -25.84 27.43 17.46
C PHE A 1102 -26.74 28.16 18.47
N ILE A 1103 -26.17 29.05 19.29
CA ILE A 1103 -26.93 29.90 20.23
C ILE A 1103 -27.90 30.82 19.47
N GLU A 1104 -27.42 31.54 18.44
CA GLU A 1104 -28.23 32.54 17.74
C GLU A 1104 -29.29 31.95 16.80
N SER A 1105 -29.08 30.75 16.24
CA SER A 1105 -29.99 30.18 15.22
C SER A 1105 -30.71 28.89 15.61
N MET A 1106 -30.17 28.06 16.51
CA MET A 1106 -30.77 26.75 16.83
C MET A 1106 -31.50 26.74 18.17
N ILE A 1107 -30.95 27.37 19.21
CA ILE A 1107 -31.57 27.41 20.55
C ILE A 1107 -33.01 27.96 20.53
N PRO A 1108 -33.34 29.09 19.84
CA PRO A 1108 -34.71 29.61 19.83
C PRO A 1108 -35.71 28.64 19.21
N ILE A 1109 -35.31 27.93 18.15
CA ILE A 1109 -36.13 26.90 17.48
C ILE A 1109 -36.36 25.73 18.44
N ILE A 1110 -35.31 25.30 19.16
CA ILE A 1110 -35.36 24.18 20.12
C ILE A 1110 -36.30 24.49 21.29
N ILE A 1111 -36.22 25.67 21.90
CA ILE A 1111 -37.10 26.08 23.02
C ILE A 1111 -38.57 26.08 22.56
N ASN A 1112 -38.86 26.67 21.39
CA ASN A 1112 -40.21 26.69 20.82
C ASN A 1112 -40.71 25.28 20.45
N LEU A 1113 -39.85 24.40 19.93
CA LEU A 1113 -40.18 23.00 19.68
C LEU A 1113 -40.51 22.25 20.98
N LYS A 1114 -39.75 22.46 22.07
CA LYS A 1114 -40.01 21.84 23.37
C LYS A 1114 -41.41 22.20 23.87
N SER A 1115 -41.70 23.51 23.94
CA SER A 1115 -43.00 24.04 24.36
C SER A 1115 -44.16 23.49 23.51
N MET A 1116 -44.00 23.46 22.18
CA MET A 1116 -45.01 22.85 21.28
C MET A 1116 -45.22 21.35 21.55
N LEU A 1117 -44.14 20.59 21.74
CA LEU A 1117 -44.19 19.14 21.96
C LEU A 1117 -44.80 18.80 23.34
N GLU A 1118 -44.52 19.60 24.37
CA GLU A 1118 -45.14 19.51 25.69
C GLU A 1118 -46.65 19.82 25.63
N GLN A 1119 -47.03 20.94 25.00
CA GLN A 1119 -48.43 21.34 24.84
C GLN A 1119 -49.26 20.28 24.09
N LYS A 1120 -48.68 19.67 23.04
CA LYS A 1120 -49.31 18.60 22.26
C LYS A 1120 -49.14 17.18 22.85
N ARG A 1121 -48.44 17.04 23.99
CA ARG A 1121 -48.10 15.76 24.64
C ARG A 1121 -47.50 14.72 23.67
N SER A 1122 -46.62 15.18 22.79
CA SER A 1122 -46.05 14.35 21.73
C SER A 1122 -44.98 13.39 22.26
N PRO A 1123 -44.96 12.11 21.85
CA PRO A 1123 -43.91 11.16 22.26
C PRO A 1123 -42.52 11.58 21.75
N VAL A 1124 -42.45 12.41 20.70
CA VAL A 1124 -41.20 12.93 20.11
C VAL A 1124 -40.44 13.87 21.07
N LEU A 1125 -41.08 14.35 22.13
CA LEU A 1125 -40.39 15.10 23.20
C LEU A 1125 -39.20 14.29 23.78
N LYS A 1126 -39.32 12.96 23.86
CA LYS A 1126 -38.23 12.09 24.30
C LYS A 1126 -37.03 12.13 23.34
N ASP A 1127 -37.27 12.14 22.03
CA ASP A 1127 -36.22 12.20 21.01
C ASP A 1127 -35.51 13.58 21.03
N LEU A 1128 -36.25 14.67 21.24
CA LEU A 1128 -35.68 16.02 21.42
C LEU A 1128 -34.77 16.07 22.66
N MET A 1129 -35.25 15.59 23.81
CA MET A 1129 -34.46 15.62 25.06
C MET A 1129 -33.23 14.72 24.96
N GLY A 1130 -33.32 13.57 24.29
CA GLY A 1130 -32.16 12.71 24.01
C GLY A 1130 -31.12 13.37 23.10
N TYR A 1131 -31.55 14.08 22.05
CA TYR A 1131 -30.67 14.89 21.20
C TYR A 1131 -29.96 16.00 22.00
N LEU A 1132 -30.69 16.72 22.85
CA LEU A 1132 -30.12 17.76 23.70
C LEU A 1132 -29.09 17.21 24.68
N GLN A 1133 -29.41 16.10 25.35
CA GLN A 1133 -28.49 15.41 26.27
C GLN A 1133 -27.19 14.99 25.54
N LEU A 1134 -27.28 14.40 24.34
CA LEU A 1134 -26.12 13.99 23.53
C LEU A 1134 -25.30 15.15 22.94
N THR A 1135 -25.92 16.32 22.77
CA THR A 1135 -25.24 17.52 22.28
C THR A 1135 -24.56 18.28 23.43
N MET A 1136 -25.22 18.42 24.57
CA MET A 1136 -24.69 19.13 25.74
C MET A 1136 -23.58 18.36 26.48
N GLN A 1137 -23.39 17.06 26.22
CA GLN A 1137 -22.20 16.32 26.67
C GLN A 1137 -20.88 16.98 26.24
N ASP A 1138 -20.85 17.62 25.06
CA ASP A 1138 -19.65 18.31 24.55
C ASP A 1138 -19.49 19.74 25.10
N TYR A 1139 -20.54 20.29 25.73
CA TYR A 1139 -20.64 21.69 26.19
C TYR A 1139 -21.06 21.83 27.66
N ARG A 1140 -20.76 20.83 28.51
CA ARG A 1140 -21.25 20.73 29.91
C ARG A 1140 -21.14 22.01 30.75
N SER A 1141 -19.99 22.68 30.70
CA SER A 1141 -19.73 23.90 31.47
C SER A 1141 -20.50 25.13 30.97
N GLU A 1142 -21.13 25.03 29.80
CA GLU A 1142 -21.73 26.14 29.07
C GLU A 1142 -23.26 26.01 28.98
N VAL A 1143 -23.88 24.94 29.51
CA VAL A 1143 -25.34 24.68 29.39
C VAL A 1143 -26.19 25.89 29.82
N LYS A 1144 -25.80 26.58 30.91
CA LYS A 1144 -26.49 27.80 31.37
C LYS A 1144 -26.32 29.01 30.43
N GLU A 1145 -25.21 29.06 29.68
CA GLU A 1145 -24.96 30.09 28.65
C GLU A 1145 -25.80 29.81 27.40
N PHE A 1146 -25.87 28.53 26.97
CA PHE A 1146 -26.70 28.12 25.83
C PHE A 1146 -28.20 28.34 26.08
N PHE A 1147 -28.69 28.08 27.29
CA PHE A 1147 -30.11 28.14 27.64
C PHE A 1147 -30.48 29.30 28.58
N ALA A 1148 -29.77 30.43 28.51
CA ALA A 1148 -30.06 31.61 29.36
C ALA A 1148 -31.50 32.17 29.20
N ALA A 1149 -32.20 31.83 28.12
CA ALA A 1149 -33.60 32.19 27.88
C ALA A 1149 -34.63 31.18 28.44
N ASP A 1150 -34.18 30.01 28.91
CA ASP A 1150 -35.02 28.95 29.50
C ASP A 1150 -34.24 28.25 30.63
N GLU A 1151 -34.23 28.88 31.81
CA GLU A 1151 -33.51 28.40 32.99
C GLU A 1151 -34.06 27.04 33.47
N GLN A 1152 -35.35 26.75 33.24
CA GLN A 1152 -35.95 25.46 33.58
C GLN A 1152 -35.37 24.33 32.72
N LEU A 1153 -35.23 24.54 31.41
CA LEU A 1153 -34.56 23.60 30.51
C LEU A 1153 -33.07 23.43 30.83
N ALA A 1154 -32.37 24.51 31.22
CA ALA A 1154 -30.98 24.43 31.64
C ALA A 1154 -30.80 23.49 32.86
N VAL A 1155 -31.67 23.63 33.88
CA VAL A 1155 -31.68 22.77 35.08
C VAL A 1155 -32.07 21.33 34.75
N GLU A 1156 -33.08 21.13 33.88
CA GLU A 1156 -33.51 19.81 33.41
C GLU A 1156 -32.36 19.06 32.69
N LEU A 1157 -31.61 19.74 31.83
CA LEU A 1157 -30.47 19.16 31.12
C LEU A 1157 -29.28 18.88 32.04
N GLU A 1158 -28.95 19.76 33.00
CA GLU A 1158 -27.93 19.47 34.01
C GLU A 1158 -28.26 18.23 34.85
N TYR A 1159 -29.53 18.06 35.23
CA TYR A 1159 -29.98 16.88 35.96
C TYR A 1159 -29.87 15.61 35.11
N ASN A 1160 -30.36 15.66 33.86
CA ASN A 1160 -30.29 14.52 32.93
C ASN A 1160 -28.85 14.11 32.59
N LEU A 1161 -27.91 15.06 32.48
CA LEU A 1161 -26.48 14.76 32.29
C LEU A 1161 -25.89 14.05 33.51
N LYS A 1162 -26.15 14.55 34.73
CA LYS A 1162 -25.68 13.94 36.00
C LYS A 1162 -26.26 12.53 36.22
N MET A 1163 -27.51 12.30 35.82
CA MET A 1163 -28.13 10.96 35.94
C MET A 1163 -27.52 9.96 34.95
N TYR A 1164 -27.28 10.36 33.70
CA TYR A 1164 -26.64 9.53 32.68
C TYR A 1164 -25.18 9.16 33.03
N GLU A 1165 -24.45 10.07 33.70
CA GLU A 1165 -23.11 9.77 34.22
C GLU A 1165 -23.15 8.69 35.31
N LYS A 1166 -24.09 8.78 36.26
CA LYS A 1166 -24.30 7.74 37.28
C LYS A 1166 -24.71 6.39 36.68
N GLU A 1167 -25.62 6.38 35.69
CA GLU A 1167 -26.00 5.15 35.00
C GLU A 1167 -24.81 4.50 34.31
N LYS A 1168 -23.95 5.30 33.67
CA LYS A 1168 -22.75 4.80 32.98
C LYS A 1168 -21.66 4.33 33.95
N GLU A 1169 -21.49 4.99 35.09
CA GLU A 1169 -20.62 4.52 36.18
C GLU A 1169 -21.10 3.16 36.71
N GLN A 1170 -22.41 3.03 36.97
CA GLN A 1170 -23.03 1.76 37.40
C GLN A 1170 -22.92 0.65 36.34
N GLU A 1171 -23.08 0.94 35.04
CA GLU A 1171 -22.82 -0.04 33.97
C GLU A 1171 -21.35 -0.46 33.92
N MET A 1172 -20.41 0.47 34.14
CA MET A 1172 -18.97 0.19 34.13
C MET A 1172 -18.56 -0.64 35.36
N GLU A 1173 -19.12 -0.36 36.54
CA GLU A 1173 -18.97 -1.17 37.75
C GLU A 1173 -19.59 -2.57 37.57
N ALA A 1174 -20.78 -2.67 36.97
CA ALA A 1174 -21.42 -3.95 36.67
C ALA A 1174 -20.61 -4.79 35.66
N GLN A 1175 -20.05 -4.18 34.62
CA GLN A 1175 -19.19 -4.86 33.66
C GLN A 1175 -17.84 -5.29 34.25
N MET A 1176 -17.29 -4.53 35.21
CA MET A 1176 -16.12 -4.96 35.98
C MET A 1176 -16.47 -6.14 36.91
N ALA A 1177 -17.57 -6.05 37.67
CA ALA A 1177 -18.03 -7.13 38.56
C ALA A 1177 -18.28 -8.44 37.79
N HIS A 1178 -18.88 -8.36 36.60
CA HIS A 1178 -19.16 -9.54 35.76
C HIS A 1178 -17.89 -10.17 35.13
N CYS A 1179 -16.76 -9.46 35.13
CA CYS A 1179 -15.44 -9.99 34.75
C CYS A 1179 -14.66 -10.59 35.93
N SER A 1180 -15.08 -10.36 37.18
CA SER A 1180 -14.33 -10.74 38.39
C SER A 1180 -14.82 -12.00 39.10
N LEU A 1181 -16.00 -12.53 38.75
CA LEU A 1181 -16.59 -13.73 39.36
C LEU A 1181 -16.56 -14.92 38.39
N GLY A 1182 -15.37 -15.49 38.23
CA GLY A 1182 -15.08 -16.62 37.33
C GLY A 1182 -14.07 -17.61 37.93
N GLY A 1183 -14.12 -17.83 39.24
CA GLY A 1183 -13.26 -18.77 39.96
C GLY A 1183 -13.87 -19.12 41.32
N ASP A 1184 -13.81 -20.42 41.66
CA ASP A 1184 -14.07 -21.04 42.97
C ASP A 1184 -15.41 -20.75 43.67
N ALA A 1185 -16.35 -21.69 43.55
CA ALA A 1185 -16.61 -22.67 44.62
C ALA A 1185 -17.81 -23.58 44.29
N ALA A 1186 -17.62 -24.90 44.40
CA ALA A 1186 -18.71 -25.86 44.47
C ALA A 1186 -18.80 -26.42 45.91
N SER A 1187 -19.92 -26.20 46.60
CA SER A 1187 -20.41 -27.11 47.66
C SER A 1187 -21.77 -26.68 48.24
N GLY A 1188 -22.71 -27.65 48.29
CA GLY A 1188 -23.64 -27.87 49.40
C GLY A 1188 -24.71 -26.83 49.79
N GLY A 1189 -25.98 -27.27 49.79
CA GLY A 1189 -26.96 -26.83 50.80
C GLY A 1189 -28.19 -26.08 50.31
N THR A 1190 -29.30 -26.81 50.12
CA THR A 1190 -30.66 -26.24 50.12
C THR A 1190 -31.08 -25.83 51.53
N PRO A 1191 -32.00 -24.86 51.68
CA PRO A 1191 -33.30 -25.25 52.25
C PRO A 1191 -34.53 -24.70 51.49
N VAL A 1192 -35.71 -25.14 51.93
CA VAL A 1192 -37.00 -25.10 51.23
C VAL A 1192 -38.01 -24.17 51.90
N SER A 1193 -38.87 -23.51 51.12
CA SER A 1193 -40.22 -23.08 51.58
C SER A 1193 -41.24 -22.90 50.43
N THR A 1194 -41.97 -23.98 50.12
CA THR A 1194 -43.45 -24.06 50.10
C THR A 1194 -44.28 -22.80 49.73
N ARG A 1195 -44.98 -22.74 48.57
CA ARG A 1195 -46.35 -23.27 48.20
C ARG A 1195 -47.54 -22.54 48.87
N PRO A 1196 -48.78 -22.51 48.29
CA PRO A 1196 -49.43 -23.37 47.26
C PRO A 1196 -49.83 -22.63 45.94
N SER A 1197 -50.23 -23.19 44.78
CA SER A 1197 -50.70 -24.50 44.28
C SER A 1197 -52.22 -24.79 44.26
N ASN A 1198 -52.90 -24.47 43.14
CA ASN A 1198 -54.02 -25.16 42.44
C ASN A 1198 -54.65 -24.17 41.43
N GLY A 1199 -55.17 -24.47 40.23
CA GLY A 1199 -55.25 -25.64 39.32
C GLY A 1199 -56.03 -25.10 38.08
N GLY A 1200 -55.93 -25.52 36.82
CA GLY A 1200 -55.51 -26.76 36.17
C GLY A 1200 -56.56 -27.13 35.11
N ARG A 1201 -56.30 -26.90 33.80
CA ARG A 1201 -56.82 -27.71 32.67
C ARG A 1201 -56.25 -27.29 31.30
N SER A 1202 -56.30 -28.24 30.37
CA SER A 1202 -55.60 -28.25 29.07
C SER A 1202 -56.44 -27.71 27.90
N SER A 1203 -55.79 -27.02 26.94
CA SER A 1203 -56.00 -27.33 25.51
C SER A 1203 -54.87 -26.81 24.59
N ARG A 1204 -54.14 -27.76 23.99
CA ARG A 1204 -53.54 -27.80 22.63
C ARG A 1204 -53.10 -26.47 21.94
N ARG A 1205 -51.80 -26.34 21.70
CA ARG A 1205 -51.23 -25.70 20.48
C ARG A 1205 -50.47 -26.77 19.65
N PRO A 1206 -50.55 -26.77 18.31
CA PRO A 1206 -49.83 -27.73 17.48
C PRO A 1206 -48.34 -27.39 17.34
N GLN A 1207 -47.50 -28.43 17.21
CA GLN A 1207 -46.08 -28.30 16.89
C GLN A 1207 -45.87 -28.00 15.39
N PRO A 1208 -44.82 -27.26 14.99
CA PRO A 1208 -44.40 -27.16 13.60
C PRO A 1208 -43.72 -28.46 13.12
N PRO A 1209 -43.91 -28.88 11.86
CA PRO A 1209 -43.34 -30.12 11.36
C PRO A 1209 -41.83 -30.03 11.10
N ARG A 1210 -41.12 -31.13 11.38
CA ARG A 1210 -39.72 -31.33 10.98
C ARG A 1210 -39.61 -31.49 9.46
N PRO A 1211 -38.62 -30.90 8.77
CA PRO A 1211 -38.37 -31.19 7.37
C PRO A 1211 -37.74 -32.58 7.20
N ALA A 1212 -38.31 -33.39 6.31
CA ALA A 1212 -37.79 -34.71 5.95
C ALA A 1212 -36.73 -34.60 4.83
N HIS A 1213 -35.75 -35.51 4.82
CA HIS A 1213 -34.76 -35.63 3.75
C HIS A 1213 -35.42 -35.95 2.39
N PRO A 1214 -35.09 -35.23 1.30
CA PRO A 1214 -35.41 -35.67 -0.05
C PRO A 1214 -34.41 -36.74 -0.51
N LYS A 1215 -34.94 -37.83 -1.08
CA LYS A 1215 -34.14 -38.88 -1.72
C LYS A 1215 -33.56 -38.42 -3.06
N THR A 1216 -32.46 -39.05 -3.43
CA THR A 1216 -31.73 -38.87 -4.69
C THR A 1216 -32.57 -39.23 -5.93
N CYS A 1217 -32.55 -38.35 -6.95
CA CYS A 1217 -32.92 -38.63 -8.34
C CYS A 1217 -32.23 -37.61 -9.28
N PRO A 1218 -32.10 -37.87 -10.59
CA PRO A 1218 -30.77 -37.81 -11.22
C PRO A 1218 -30.39 -36.52 -11.93
N VAL A 1219 -29.07 -36.37 -12.11
CA VAL A 1219 -28.38 -35.28 -12.80
C VAL A 1219 -28.77 -35.20 -14.28
N ARG A 1220 -29.65 -34.26 -14.64
CA ARG A 1220 -29.90 -33.82 -16.03
C ARG A 1220 -30.26 -32.32 -16.12
N GLN A 1221 -29.34 -31.44 -15.72
CA GLN A 1221 -29.55 -29.98 -15.90
C GLN A 1221 -28.24 -29.17 -16.01
N VAL A 1222 -27.37 -29.51 -16.97
CA VAL A 1222 -26.09 -28.80 -17.21
C VAL A 1222 -25.97 -28.15 -18.61
N GLN A 1223 -26.85 -28.47 -19.56
CA GLN A 1223 -26.75 -28.01 -20.96
C GLN A 1223 -27.61 -26.80 -21.37
N LEU A 1224 -28.05 -25.95 -20.42
CA LEU A 1224 -28.83 -24.74 -20.72
C LEU A 1224 -28.15 -23.41 -20.33
N LEU A 1225 -27.01 -23.46 -19.63
CA LEU A 1225 -26.25 -22.27 -19.21
C LEU A 1225 -25.32 -21.70 -20.29
N ALA A 1226 -25.04 -22.45 -21.37
CA ALA A 1226 -24.16 -22.01 -22.46
C ALA A 1226 -24.82 -20.99 -23.40
N ALA A 1227 -26.16 -20.98 -23.52
CA ALA A 1227 -26.87 -20.18 -24.52
C ALA A 1227 -27.10 -18.70 -24.13
N TYR A 1228 -26.94 -18.33 -22.86
CA TYR A 1228 -27.27 -16.99 -22.36
C TYR A 1228 -26.06 -16.04 -22.20
N LYS A 1229 -24.81 -16.52 -22.38
CA LYS A 1229 -23.62 -15.66 -22.33
C LYS A 1229 -23.33 -14.87 -23.62
N HIS A 1230 -23.97 -15.18 -24.74
CA HIS A 1230 -23.63 -14.58 -26.05
C HIS A 1230 -24.41 -13.33 -26.45
N ASN A 1231 -25.34 -12.81 -25.63
CA ASN A 1231 -26.32 -11.80 -26.04
C ASN A 1231 -26.29 -10.45 -25.31
N ALA A 1232 -25.22 -10.13 -24.57
CA ALA A 1232 -25.12 -8.86 -23.83
C ALA A 1232 -23.72 -8.21 -23.85
N PHE A 1233 -23.13 -8.06 -25.04
CA PHE A 1233 -22.13 -7.03 -25.35
C PHE A 1233 -22.17 -6.72 -26.86
N VAL A 1234 -23.00 -5.75 -27.24
CA VAL A 1234 -22.92 -5.13 -28.57
C VAL A 1234 -21.83 -4.06 -28.50
N PRO A 1235 -20.87 -4.01 -29.45
CA PRO A 1235 -19.91 -2.93 -29.51
C PRO A 1235 -20.59 -1.66 -30.02
N THR A 1236 -20.71 -0.65 -29.15
CA THR A 1236 -20.72 0.74 -29.61
C THR A 1236 -19.31 1.10 -30.08
N TYR A 1237 -19.22 1.83 -31.19
CA TYR A 1237 -17.99 2.49 -31.65
C TYR A 1237 -17.51 3.55 -30.66
#